data_AF-A0A7X7FB02-F1
#
_entry.id   AF-A0A7X7FB02-F1
#
_cell.length_a   1.000
_cell.length_b   1.000
_cell.length_c   1.000
_cell.angle_alpha   90.00
_cell.angle_beta   90.00
_cell.angle_gamma   90.00
#
_symmetry.space_group_name_H-M   'P 1'
#
loop_
_entity.id
_entity.type
_entity.pdbx_description
1 polymer ?
#
loop_
_entity_poly.entity_id
_entity_poly.type
_entity_poly.pdbx_seq_one_letter_code
_entity_poly.pdbx_strand_id
1 'polypeptide(L)'
;MFVHVDGKLMFGGRVLLRGASHAGLIGASVWDPIVGVASTEIISTRIAGRRDAIVTWSPASGRNIGHLNTWLAANAHRFAILAPPWIDIASTGPAATSEWDAPSVALLASANAARLMPRLRVVNLDSLMRISEADIAARLRQRGAGGLFVDASDCDRARLPQLMAWLTRMNDLLVRDGLSLALRLPPGSEKLSSSINIVQILPGVTLVDDHFDAFDLPPERTMPLVNVPDSEANATVQYYYQVANVLADGAETSEEARNEDLRQSGFEAFAAADYAEAIASWSQWAERDPENPEPLALIGDAHLRNNDRGKAAECYAASLAKNPGQLNLAVRYSQLLFDMGRADESNALLDTYARTFPGHPEITIAQARRLADTRHRAEAREIMQQLVAEDPQNIEARLVLQNFLDEPASRYANMHQLLAVGQSSKSHLYGLAQDIIASELLTIPEATIFFPFIRETAANGPNRRTQEIYDSLLPITNAVTEDFSLAPLSDAWIPWNGMHASFSGKYELTASASVSEAFLRLKKSELLRDGVITVTIDESVGAFWLYARRSARAMLRFGYDNDGFIRLQTWYDGRLRSSEAQPWLRPPGKVSLSLEVRGDGAMGFQNGRAMFNTRIRIPKEVCYGWWSIAPYSPNLGAAKASILSIETSPLPAGIALVPQLPNDAIPPIQELIRRNVRDISTIAPVAFIQHPNGSLPTTPDVDLAPFKLFCAFHRLRLLPVVELPYYSIVKPKILADLIRNHSLEGMVVRVTSMPPRNWFAEMAAELESTAGNLIVIQSTQPLWPAEQEQKDAPSPEEEFLRLRALPDVQVVEIQRGNLILPPIQEAWQIPAVPAQEWAAWTMEEKRTGIAPHLVVVPLHGLVPEESLKATRARGVEAFAKRPPPLGSESATNAAPDVIKLNLEGSWPEAAFRAKNTRQSSPAATTNAAPEVPAAEAPPSLEASPQQFATPAASTNAPPEAPATTNAAPAEPAPVPIWQALELTP
;
A
#
# COMPACT_ATOMS: atom_id res chain seq x y z
N MET A 1 19.21 -17.68 28.75
CA MET A 1 19.51 -16.24 28.79
C MET A 1 18.48 -15.50 27.93
N PHE A 2 18.23 -14.22 28.22
CA PHE A 2 17.41 -13.33 27.37
C PHE A 2 18.04 -11.94 27.43
N VAL A 3 18.29 -11.33 26.29
CA VAL A 3 18.94 -10.01 26.17
C VAL A 3 17.99 -9.07 25.45
N HIS A 4 17.88 -7.84 25.96
CA HIS A 4 17.05 -6.79 25.39
C HIS A 4 17.90 -5.53 25.23
N VAL A 5 17.77 -4.84 24.10
CA VAL A 5 18.25 -3.46 23.91
C VAL A 5 17.01 -2.60 23.70
N ASP A 6 16.92 -1.48 24.40
CA ASP A 6 15.75 -0.58 24.43
C ASP A 6 14.39 -1.30 24.64
N GLY A 7 14.41 -2.35 25.47
CA GLY A 7 13.24 -3.18 25.78
C GLY A 7 12.86 -4.20 24.70
N LYS A 8 13.52 -4.18 23.54
CA LYS A 8 13.29 -5.09 22.41
C LYS A 8 14.15 -6.34 22.57
N LEU A 9 13.54 -7.53 22.55
CA LEU A 9 14.25 -8.81 22.64
C LEU A 9 15.18 -9.00 21.42
N MET A 10 16.48 -9.22 21.65
CA MET A 10 17.51 -9.24 20.59
C MET A 10 17.61 -10.57 19.85
N PHE A 11 17.19 -11.67 20.48
CA PHE A 11 17.21 -13.02 19.91
C PHE A 11 15.77 -13.55 19.88
N GLY A 12 15.41 -14.33 18.85
CA GLY A 12 14.02 -14.76 18.60
C GLY A 12 13.37 -15.70 19.64
N GLY A 13 13.98 -15.89 20.82
CA GLY A 13 13.49 -16.76 21.87
C GLY A 13 14.47 -16.92 23.04
N ARG A 14 14.37 -18.04 23.75
CA ARG A 14 15.21 -18.39 24.90
C ARG A 14 16.56 -18.92 24.44
N VAL A 15 17.61 -18.08 24.49
CA VAL A 15 18.99 -18.55 24.28
C VAL A 15 19.35 -19.55 25.37
N LEU A 16 19.51 -20.82 25.03
CA LEU A 16 19.93 -21.85 25.99
C LEU A 16 21.39 -21.62 26.41
N LEU A 17 21.68 -21.83 27.69
CA LEU A 17 23.06 -21.83 28.19
C LEU A 17 23.66 -23.21 27.91
N ARG A 18 24.87 -23.26 27.34
CA ARG A 18 25.59 -24.52 27.11
C ARG A 18 26.11 -25.07 28.45
N GLY A 19 25.93 -26.37 28.66
CA GLY A 19 26.37 -27.07 29.88
C GLY A 19 25.43 -26.89 31.09
N ALA A 20 25.82 -27.46 32.23
CA ALA A 20 25.06 -27.34 33.48
C ALA A 20 25.21 -25.93 34.07
N SER A 21 24.10 -25.35 34.54
CA SER A 21 24.06 -23.95 35.00
C SER A 21 24.75 -23.78 36.36
N HIS A 22 25.88 -23.07 36.38
CA HIS A 22 26.63 -22.70 37.58
C HIS A 22 26.62 -21.18 37.79
N ALA A 23 27.00 -20.72 38.99
CA ALA A 23 27.15 -19.29 39.25
C ALA A 23 28.36 -18.71 38.48
N GLY A 24 28.18 -17.53 37.89
CA GLY A 24 29.18 -16.83 37.06
C GLY A 24 29.11 -15.32 37.22
N LEU A 25 30.04 -14.61 36.57
CA LEU A 25 30.18 -13.15 36.68
C LEU A 25 29.32 -12.42 35.64
N ILE A 26 28.74 -11.29 36.04
CA ILE A 26 27.96 -10.40 35.15
C ILE A 26 28.63 -9.02 35.15
N GLY A 27 28.89 -8.47 33.96
CA GLY A 27 29.52 -7.18 33.78
C GLY A 27 29.37 -6.67 32.34
N ALA A 28 29.90 -5.48 32.07
CA ALA A 28 29.94 -4.88 30.75
C ALA A 28 31.30 -4.19 30.54
N SER A 29 31.79 -4.21 29.31
CA SER A 29 33.06 -3.62 28.89
C SER A 29 32.89 -2.99 27.51
N VAL A 30 33.49 -1.82 27.27
CA VAL A 30 33.63 -1.29 25.91
C VAL A 30 34.95 -1.79 25.30
N TRP A 31 34.94 -1.96 23.99
CA TRP A 31 36.08 -2.42 23.20
C TRP A 31 36.09 -1.69 21.85
N ASP A 32 37.27 -1.56 21.27
CA ASP A 32 37.53 -0.97 19.95
C ASP A 32 38.65 -1.79 19.29
N PRO A 33 38.58 -2.09 17.98
CA PRO A 33 39.62 -2.85 17.29
C PRO A 33 41.00 -2.16 17.27
N ILE A 34 41.07 -0.84 17.51
CA ILE A 34 42.32 -0.09 17.60
C ILE A 34 42.73 0.04 19.08
N VAL A 35 43.88 -0.56 19.40
CA VAL A 35 44.42 -0.59 20.77
C VAL A 35 44.57 0.82 21.34
N GLY A 36 43.84 1.10 22.42
CA GLY A 36 43.85 2.38 23.14
C GLY A 36 42.77 3.38 22.75
N VAL A 37 41.90 3.09 21.78
CA VAL A 37 40.80 3.98 21.36
C VAL A 37 39.52 3.75 22.16
N ALA A 38 39.32 2.52 22.66
CA ALA A 38 38.13 2.09 23.40
C ALA A 38 37.79 2.99 24.60
N SER A 39 36.70 3.75 24.49
CA SER A 39 36.18 4.63 25.55
C SER A 39 34.65 4.72 25.49
N THR A 40 34.01 4.90 26.66
CA THR A 40 32.57 5.12 26.77
C THR A 40 32.23 5.78 28.11
N GLU A 41 31.09 6.44 28.19
CA GLU A 41 30.60 7.09 29.41
C GLU A 41 29.35 6.36 29.93
N ILE A 42 29.49 5.66 31.06
CA ILE A 42 28.43 4.82 31.63
C ILE A 42 27.48 5.68 32.47
N ILE A 43 26.37 6.13 31.87
CA ILE A 43 25.39 7.02 32.50
C ILE A 43 24.66 6.35 33.69
N SER A 44 24.31 5.06 33.58
CA SER A 44 23.78 4.29 34.72
C SER A 44 23.86 2.78 34.49
N THR A 45 23.88 2.00 35.58
CA THR A 45 23.81 0.52 35.56
C THR A 45 22.82 0.04 36.63
N ARG A 46 22.03 -0.99 36.32
CA ARG A 46 21.18 -1.71 37.29
C ARG A 46 21.30 -3.22 37.09
N ILE A 47 21.37 -3.96 38.19
CA ILE A 47 21.33 -5.42 38.23
C ILE A 47 20.17 -5.81 39.15
N ALA A 48 19.32 -6.74 38.70
CA ALA A 48 18.16 -7.21 39.44
C ALA A 48 17.96 -8.71 39.26
N GLY A 49 17.54 -9.40 40.34
CA GLY A 49 17.20 -10.82 40.28
C GLY A 49 15.89 -11.06 39.56
N ARG A 50 15.87 -12.01 38.62
CA ARG A 50 14.65 -12.48 37.94
C ARG A 50 13.78 -13.30 38.90
N ARG A 51 12.47 -13.12 38.85
CA ARG A 51 11.47 -14.06 39.38
C ARG A 51 10.63 -14.57 38.19
N ASP A 52 10.43 -15.87 38.08
CA ASP A 52 9.67 -16.50 36.97
C ASP A 52 8.19 -16.69 37.35
N ALA A 53 7.30 -16.58 36.36
CA ALA A 53 5.84 -16.71 36.51
C ALA A 53 5.27 -18.09 36.14
N ILE A 54 4.01 -18.30 36.52
CA ILE A 54 3.13 -19.33 35.97
C ILE A 54 2.21 -18.68 34.92
N VAL A 55 2.12 -19.26 33.72
CA VAL A 55 1.22 -18.77 32.66
C VAL A 55 0.01 -19.69 32.47
N THR A 56 -1.18 -19.10 32.41
CA THR A 56 -2.45 -19.77 32.11
C THR A 56 -3.30 -18.93 31.13
N TRP A 57 -4.42 -19.43 30.63
CA TRP A 57 -5.20 -18.78 29.57
C TRP A 57 -6.71 -19.08 29.64
N SER A 58 -7.51 -18.43 28.79
CA SER A 58 -8.94 -18.76 28.63
C SER A 58 -9.13 -19.98 27.71
N PRO A 59 -10.21 -20.78 27.87
CA PRO A 59 -10.54 -21.85 26.91
C PRO A 59 -10.78 -21.36 25.46
N ALA A 60 -11.02 -20.06 25.25
CA ALA A 60 -11.12 -19.47 23.91
C ALA A 60 -9.72 -19.25 23.30
N SER A 61 -8.81 -18.60 24.04
CA SER A 61 -7.39 -18.50 23.66
C SER A 61 -6.75 -19.86 23.39
N GLY A 62 -7.11 -20.88 24.18
CA GLY A 62 -6.60 -22.25 24.01
C GLY A 62 -6.99 -22.93 22.70
N ARG A 63 -7.99 -22.40 21.97
CA ARG A 63 -8.38 -22.89 20.63
C ARG A 63 -7.61 -22.21 19.49
N ASN A 64 -7.08 -21.01 19.72
CA ASN A 64 -6.21 -20.33 18.76
C ASN A 64 -4.74 -20.63 19.08
N ILE A 65 -4.30 -21.84 18.69
CA ILE A 65 -2.93 -22.33 18.92
C ILE A 65 -1.88 -21.39 18.31
N GLY A 66 -2.19 -20.71 17.20
CA GLY A 66 -1.31 -19.72 16.57
C GLY A 66 -1.06 -18.50 17.46
N HIS A 67 -2.13 -17.85 17.95
CA HIS A 67 -2.04 -16.72 18.89
C HIS A 67 -1.32 -17.13 20.19
N LEU A 68 -1.68 -18.30 20.73
CA LEU A 68 -1.05 -18.83 21.95
C LEU A 68 0.45 -19.05 21.74
N ASN A 69 0.88 -19.66 20.63
CA ASN A 69 2.30 -19.87 20.32
C ASN A 69 3.06 -18.53 20.20
N THR A 70 2.53 -17.58 19.42
CA THR A 70 3.15 -16.27 19.21
C THR A 70 3.31 -15.49 20.52
N TRP A 71 2.28 -15.47 21.38
CA TRP A 71 2.37 -14.79 22.67
C TRP A 71 3.36 -15.49 23.61
N LEU A 72 3.35 -16.83 23.65
CA LEU A 72 4.27 -17.62 24.47
C LEU A 72 5.72 -17.42 24.05
N ALA A 73 6.04 -17.45 22.75
CA ALA A 73 7.39 -17.21 22.25
C ALA A 73 7.91 -15.80 22.64
N ALA A 74 7.09 -14.76 22.48
CA ALA A 74 7.44 -13.39 22.88
C ALA A 74 7.64 -13.25 24.40
N ASN A 75 6.83 -13.95 25.21
CA ASN A 75 6.86 -13.88 26.67
C ASN A 75 7.64 -15.01 27.35
N ALA A 76 8.33 -15.88 26.60
CA ALA A 76 9.09 -17.04 27.08
C ALA A 76 10.12 -16.71 28.17
N HIS A 77 10.48 -15.43 28.26
CA HIS A 77 11.37 -14.88 29.27
C HIS A 77 10.72 -14.65 30.63
N ARG A 78 9.40 -14.63 30.74
CA ARG A 78 8.68 -14.23 31.96
C ARG A 78 8.14 -15.40 32.78
N PHE A 79 8.22 -16.63 32.27
CA PHE A 79 7.60 -17.80 32.89
C PHE A 79 8.49 -19.04 32.88
N ALA A 80 8.25 -19.93 33.84
CA ALA A 80 8.88 -21.25 33.93
C ALA A 80 7.86 -22.40 33.97
N ILE A 81 6.56 -22.10 34.11
CA ILE A 81 5.48 -23.08 34.22
C ILE A 81 4.35 -22.68 33.26
N LEU A 82 3.83 -23.66 32.52
CA LEU A 82 2.63 -23.51 31.70
C LEU A 82 1.49 -24.34 32.27
N ALA A 83 0.37 -23.69 32.54
CA ALA A 83 -0.79 -24.24 33.22
C ALA A 83 -2.05 -24.15 32.35
N PRO A 84 -2.23 -25.04 31.35
CA PRO A 84 -3.45 -25.08 30.56
C PRO A 84 -4.68 -25.33 31.46
N PRO A 85 -5.83 -24.66 31.22
CA PRO A 85 -7.09 -24.99 31.90
C PRO A 85 -7.43 -26.46 31.66
N TRP A 86 -7.59 -27.26 32.72
CA TRP A 86 -7.79 -28.71 32.58
C TRP A 86 -9.09 -29.21 33.22
N ILE A 87 -9.34 -28.85 34.48
CA ILE A 87 -10.55 -29.28 35.20
C ILE A 87 -11.10 -28.08 35.99
N ASP A 88 -12.25 -27.55 35.58
CA ASP A 88 -12.98 -26.56 36.36
C ASP A 88 -14.10 -27.26 37.16
N ILE A 89 -13.94 -27.31 38.48
CA ILE A 89 -14.88 -27.97 39.41
C ILE A 89 -15.96 -26.97 39.81
N ALA A 90 -16.91 -26.77 38.89
CA ALA A 90 -18.01 -25.83 39.01
C ALA A 90 -18.97 -26.13 40.17
N SER A 91 -19.77 -25.13 40.55
CA SER A 91 -20.77 -25.21 41.63
C SER A 91 -21.91 -26.21 41.32
N THR A 92 -22.33 -26.30 40.06
CA THR A 92 -23.43 -27.17 39.60
C THR A 92 -23.09 -27.86 38.28
N GLY A 93 -22.87 -29.18 38.31
CA GLY A 93 -22.62 -30.01 37.13
C GLY A 93 -21.52 -31.06 37.36
N PRO A 94 -21.32 -32.01 36.42
CA PRO A 94 -20.08 -32.80 36.39
C PRO A 94 -18.88 -31.88 36.13
N ALA A 95 -17.69 -32.25 36.62
CA ALA A 95 -16.49 -31.42 36.49
C ALA A 95 -16.15 -31.18 35.00
N ALA A 96 -16.01 -29.92 34.62
CA ALA A 96 -15.81 -29.53 33.22
C ALA A 96 -14.34 -29.76 32.83
N THR A 97 -14.07 -30.84 32.10
CA THR A 97 -12.77 -31.08 31.48
C THR A 97 -12.64 -30.22 30.22
N SER A 98 -11.72 -29.27 30.21
CA SER A 98 -11.42 -28.51 29.00
C SER A 98 -10.57 -29.36 28.06
N GLU A 99 -11.06 -29.59 26.84
CA GLU A 99 -10.27 -30.24 25.80
C GLU A 99 -9.28 -29.23 25.19
N TRP A 100 -8.01 -29.42 25.54
CA TRP A 100 -6.85 -28.85 24.86
C TRP A 100 -6.03 -30.00 24.28
N ASP A 101 -5.46 -29.79 23.10
CA ASP A 101 -4.63 -30.81 22.45
C ASP A 101 -3.35 -31.04 23.25
N ALA A 102 -3.28 -32.20 23.90
CA ALA A 102 -2.19 -32.52 24.83
C ALA A 102 -0.83 -32.61 24.12
N PRO A 103 -0.69 -33.25 22.94
CA PRO A 103 0.51 -33.15 22.11
C PRO A 103 0.97 -31.72 21.82
N SER A 104 0.10 -30.84 21.28
CA SER A 104 0.51 -29.47 20.93
C SER A 104 0.90 -28.64 22.16
N VAL A 105 0.18 -28.75 23.27
CA VAL A 105 0.52 -27.98 24.49
C VAL A 105 1.77 -28.55 25.19
N ALA A 106 2.01 -29.86 25.12
CA ALA A 106 3.27 -30.45 25.57
C ALA A 106 4.46 -30.00 24.68
N LEU A 107 4.25 -29.92 23.35
CA LEU A 107 5.25 -29.40 22.41
C LEU A 107 5.56 -27.91 22.67
N LEU A 108 4.55 -27.09 22.91
CA LEU A 108 4.72 -25.68 23.31
C LEU A 108 5.48 -25.57 24.64
N ALA A 109 5.22 -26.46 25.60
CA ALA A 109 5.93 -26.50 26.88
C ALA A 109 7.40 -26.88 26.71
N SER A 110 7.72 -27.91 25.91
CA SER A 110 9.10 -28.28 25.61
C SER A 110 9.85 -27.20 24.84
N ALA A 111 9.20 -26.57 23.83
CA ALA A 111 9.81 -25.52 23.01
C ALA A 111 10.18 -24.26 23.82
N ASN A 112 9.41 -23.93 24.86
CA ASN A 112 9.69 -22.80 25.75
C ASN A 112 10.55 -23.18 26.99
N ALA A 113 10.96 -24.45 27.10
CA ALA A 113 11.60 -25.04 28.28
C ALA A 113 10.83 -24.76 29.59
N ALA A 114 9.50 -24.84 29.53
CA ALA A 114 8.59 -24.58 30.64
C ALA A 114 7.94 -25.88 31.14
N ARG A 115 7.76 -26.02 32.46
CA ARG A 115 7.15 -27.21 33.05
C ARG A 115 5.64 -27.19 32.85
N LEU A 116 5.09 -28.22 32.21
CA LEU A 116 3.65 -28.39 32.04
C LEU A 116 3.01 -28.77 33.40
N MET A 117 2.13 -27.92 33.92
CA MET A 117 1.39 -28.13 35.18
C MET A 117 -0.09 -27.76 35.01
N PRO A 118 -0.93 -28.67 34.48
CA PRO A 118 -2.33 -28.39 34.16
C PRO A 118 -3.11 -27.77 35.33
N ARG A 119 -3.98 -26.79 35.03
CA ARG A 119 -4.76 -26.07 36.05
C ARG A 119 -6.05 -26.81 36.41
N LEU A 120 -6.20 -27.12 37.69
CA LEU A 120 -7.44 -27.59 38.31
C LEU A 120 -8.00 -26.46 39.17
N ARG A 121 -9.19 -25.94 38.82
CA ARG A 121 -9.87 -24.84 39.54
C ARG A 121 -10.92 -25.39 40.50
N VAL A 122 -10.83 -25.02 41.78
CA VAL A 122 -11.68 -25.53 42.87
C VAL A 122 -12.72 -24.49 43.26
N VAL A 123 -13.91 -24.56 42.64
CA VAL A 123 -15.07 -23.73 43.03
C VAL A 123 -15.99 -24.49 44.01
N ASN A 124 -16.07 -25.82 43.92
CA ASN A 124 -16.83 -26.66 44.85
C ASN A 124 -15.99 -27.83 45.44
N LEU A 125 -15.70 -27.75 46.74
CA LEU A 125 -14.91 -28.76 47.45
C LEU A 125 -15.65 -30.10 47.63
N ASP A 126 -16.98 -30.09 47.77
CA ASP A 126 -17.80 -31.30 47.93
C ASP A 126 -17.85 -32.14 46.64
N SER A 127 -17.53 -31.52 45.50
CA SER A 127 -17.30 -32.17 44.21
C SER A 127 -15.86 -32.65 44.04
N LEU A 128 -14.85 -31.88 44.50
CA LEU A 128 -13.44 -32.31 44.48
C LEU A 128 -13.23 -33.60 45.28
N MET A 129 -13.82 -33.70 46.47
CA MET A 129 -13.71 -34.86 47.37
C MET A 129 -14.37 -36.15 46.84
N ARG A 130 -15.01 -36.10 45.65
CA ARG A 130 -15.55 -37.27 44.93
C ARG A 130 -14.62 -37.77 43.83
N ILE A 131 -13.55 -37.03 43.53
CA ILE A 131 -12.55 -37.40 42.52
C ILE A 131 -11.36 -38.04 43.23
N SER A 132 -11.04 -39.27 42.85
CA SER A 132 -9.86 -40.02 43.32
C SER A 132 -8.57 -39.23 43.05
N GLU A 133 -7.78 -38.95 44.09
CA GLU A 133 -6.47 -38.31 43.96
C GLU A 133 -5.52 -39.16 43.11
N ALA A 134 -5.63 -40.49 43.20
CA ALA A 134 -4.86 -41.43 42.41
C ALA A 134 -5.22 -41.38 40.91
N ASP A 135 -6.49 -41.10 40.56
CA ASP A 135 -6.93 -40.96 39.17
C ASP A 135 -6.40 -39.67 38.56
N ILE A 136 -6.36 -38.58 39.34
CA ILE A 136 -5.76 -37.30 38.91
C ILE A 136 -4.26 -37.51 38.67
N ALA A 137 -3.54 -38.14 39.61
CA ALA A 137 -2.12 -38.46 39.46
C ALA A 137 -1.85 -39.35 38.23
N ALA A 138 -2.64 -40.41 38.03
CA ALA A 138 -2.52 -41.28 36.86
C ALA A 138 -2.73 -40.53 35.53
N ARG A 139 -3.72 -39.62 35.46
CA ARG A 139 -3.99 -38.80 34.27
C ARG A 139 -2.90 -37.75 34.01
N LEU A 140 -2.25 -37.22 35.05
CA LEU A 140 -1.09 -36.33 34.91
C LEU A 140 0.11 -37.06 34.29
N ARG A 141 0.42 -38.28 34.77
CA ARG A 141 1.46 -39.14 34.19
C ARG A 141 1.18 -39.47 32.72
N GLN A 142 -0.06 -39.84 32.39
CA GLN A 142 -0.49 -40.11 31.00
C GLN A 142 -0.36 -38.90 30.06
N ARG A 143 -0.30 -37.68 30.59
CA ARG A 143 -0.13 -36.42 29.83
C ARG A 143 1.28 -35.84 29.89
N GLY A 144 2.25 -36.54 30.50
CA GLY A 144 3.63 -36.05 30.64
C GLY A 144 3.76 -34.76 31.45
N ALA A 145 2.79 -34.44 32.32
CA ALA A 145 2.82 -33.23 33.13
C ALA A 145 3.88 -33.34 34.24
N GLY A 146 4.64 -32.27 34.49
CA GLY A 146 5.64 -32.18 35.58
C GLY A 146 5.06 -31.76 36.93
N GLY A 147 3.74 -31.68 37.05
CA GLY A 147 3.05 -31.28 38.27
C GLY A 147 1.59 -30.89 38.04
N LEU A 148 0.96 -30.36 39.08
CA LEU A 148 -0.40 -29.84 39.09
C LEU A 148 -0.41 -28.39 39.58
N PHE A 149 -1.16 -27.51 38.91
CA PHE A 149 -1.51 -26.20 39.47
C PHE A 149 -2.95 -26.26 40.00
N VAL A 150 -3.11 -26.09 41.31
CA VAL A 150 -4.43 -25.99 41.96
C VAL A 150 -4.76 -24.52 42.17
N ASP A 151 -5.83 -24.06 41.55
CA ASP A 151 -6.39 -22.73 41.76
C ASP A 151 -7.61 -22.82 42.67
N ALA A 152 -7.43 -22.47 43.95
CA ALA A 152 -8.48 -22.44 44.95
C ALA A 152 -8.89 -21.02 45.35
N SER A 153 -8.66 -20.03 44.47
CA SER A 153 -9.02 -18.62 44.71
C SER A 153 -10.51 -18.41 45.01
N ASP A 154 -11.41 -19.19 44.40
CA ASP A 154 -12.86 -19.16 44.62
C ASP A 154 -13.33 -19.96 45.86
N CYS A 155 -12.44 -20.67 46.57
CA CYS A 155 -12.83 -21.57 47.66
C CYS A 155 -13.11 -20.80 48.96
N ASP A 156 -14.20 -21.15 49.65
CA ASP A 156 -14.52 -20.61 50.97
C ASP A 156 -13.41 -20.89 51.99
N ARG A 157 -12.91 -19.83 52.66
CA ARG A 157 -11.89 -19.92 53.71
C ARG A 157 -12.32 -20.83 54.87
N ALA A 158 -13.61 -20.94 55.19
CA ALA A 158 -14.10 -21.82 56.26
C ALA A 158 -13.82 -23.31 55.96
N ARG A 159 -13.63 -23.68 54.69
CA ARG A 159 -13.32 -25.05 54.25
C ARG A 159 -11.82 -25.32 54.05
N LEU A 160 -10.94 -24.33 54.28
CA LEU A 160 -9.49 -24.48 54.16
C LEU A 160 -8.91 -25.73 54.85
N PRO A 161 -9.33 -26.14 56.06
CA PRO A 161 -8.79 -27.36 56.70
C PRO A 161 -9.09 -28.64 55.89
N GLN A 162 -10.24 -28.71 55.23
CA GLN A 162 -10.63 -29.84 54.39
C GLN A 162 -9.84 -29.85 53.07
N LEU A 163 -9.69 -28.67 52.45
CA LEU A 163 -8.85 -28.50 51.25
C LEU A 163 -7.39 -28.83 51.54
N MET A 164 -6.82 -28.36 52.66
CA MET A 164 -5.45 -28.68 53.07
C MET A 164 -5.27 -30.19 53.31
N ALA A 165 -6.22 -30.86 53.95
CA ALA A 165 -6.15 -32.32 54.13
C ALA A 165 -6.17 -33.10 52.80
N TRP A 166 -6.89 -32.60 51.78
CA TRP A 166 -6.85 -33.13 50.40
C TRP A 166 -5.51 -32.82 49.72
N LEU A 167 -5.04 -31.57 49.80
CA LEU A 167 -3.76 -31.12 49.24
C LEU A 167 -2.57 -31.89 49.82
N THR A 168 -2.57 -32.26 51.11
CA THR A 168 -1.50 -33.10 51.70
C THR A 168 -1.45 -34.48 51.04
N ARG A 169 -2.59 -35.16 50.89
CA ARG A 169 -2.64 -36.47 50.19
C ARG A 169 -2.24 -36.36 48.73
N MET A 170 -2.65 -35.29 48.06
CA MET A 170 -2.28 -35.05 46.66
C MET A 170 -0.79 -34.71 46.51
N ASN A 171 -0.21 -33.93 47.43
CA ASN A 171 1.23 -33.62 47.47
C ASN A 171 2.04 -34.88 47.74
N ASP A 172 1.62 -35.75 48.68
CA ASP A 172 2.28 -37.04 48.94
C ASP A 172 2.29 -37.96 47.70
N LEU A 173 1.21 -37.97 46.91
CA LEU A 173 1.15 -38.72 45.65
C LEU A 173 2.04 -38.10 44.57
N LEU A 174 1.97 -36.78 44.38
CA LEU A 174 2.79 -36.06 43.40
C LEU A 174 4.29 -36.22 43.71
N VAL A 175 4.72 -36.04 44.97
CA VAL A 175 6.12 -36.19 45.39
C VAL A 175 6.63 -37.62 45.18
N ARG A 176 5.80 -38.66 45.41
CA ARG A 176 6.16 -40.06 45.10
C ARG A 176 6.35 -40.30 43.60
N ASP A 177 5.61 -39.57 42.76
CA ASP A 177 5.72 -39.63 41.31
C ASP A 177 6.85 -38.73 40.73
N GLY A 178 7.57 -37.98 41.58
CA GLY A 178 8.55 -36.98 41.14
C GLY A 178 7.92 -35.69 40.58
N LEU A 179 6.62 -35.49 40.82
CA LEU A 179 5.82 -34.36 40.35
C LEU A 179 5.72 -33.25 41.41
N SER A 180 5.40 -32.05 40.94
CA SER A 180 5.33 -30.84 41.77
C SER A 180 3.91 -30.30 41.96
N LEU A 181 3.69 -29.52 43.02
CA LEU A 181 2.41 -28.86 43.32
C LEU A 181 2.60 -27.35 43.37
N ALA A 182 1.82 -26.63 42.55
CA ALA A 182 1.64 -25.18 42.66
C ALA A 182 0.22 -24.91 43.19
N LEU A 183 0.07 -23.91 44.07
CA LEU A 183 -1.17 -23.65 44.79
C LEU A 183 -1.47 -22.15 44.86
N ARG A 184 -2.61 -21.74 44.28
CA ARG A 184 -3.24 -20.45 44.58
C ARG A 184 -4.29 -20.64 45.67
N LEU A 185 -4.20 -19.82 46.71
CA LEU A 185 -5.10 -19.85 47.88
C LEU A 185 -6.29 -18.88 47.71
N PRO A 186 -7.36 -19.02 48.51
CA PRO A 186 -8.38 -17.98 48.65
C PRO A 186 -7.74 -16.66 49.13
N PRO A 187 -8.09 -15.50 48.55
CA PRO A 187 -7.42 -14.23 48.83
C PRO A 187 -7.53 -13.84 50.31
N GLY A 188 -6.51 -13.18 50.84
CA GLY A 188 -6.36 -12.82 52.26
C GLY A 188 -5.95 -13.99 53.16
N SER A 189 -5.46 -15.09 52.60
CA SER A 189 -4.80 -16.21 53.31
C SER A 189 -3.28 -16.02 53.42
N GLU A 190 -2.72 -15.01 52.73
CA GLU A 190 -1.28 -14.77 52.55
C GLU A 190 -0.53 -14.34 53.83
N LYS A 191 -1.26 -14.07 54.93
CA LYS A 191 -0.68 -13.51 56.16
C LYS A 191 0.48 -14.37 56.69
N LEU A 192 1.55 -13.68 57.07
CA LEU A 192 2.86 -14.15 57.55
C LEU A 192 2.90 -15.52 58.27
N SER A 193 2.02 -15.76 59.24
CA SER A 193 1.98 -17.01 60.02
C SER A 193 1.23 -18.18 59.35
N SER A 194 0.41 -17.93 58.34
CA SER A 194 -0.31 -18.95 57.56
C SER A 194 0.55 -19.52 56.43
N SER A 195 1.26 -18.66 55.69
CA SER A 195 2.08 -19.04 54.53
C SER A 195 3.21 -20.01 54.91
N ILE A 196 3.95 -19.71 55.97
CA ILE A 196 5.04 -20.55 56.50
C ILE A 196 4.51 -21.92 56.93
N ASN A 197 3.39 -21.97 57.65
CA ASN A 197 2.76 -23.23 58.08
C ASN A 197 2.29 -24.07 56.89
N ILE A 198 1.76 -23.45 55.83
CA ILE A 198 1.34 -24.17 54.61
C ILE A 198 2.53 -24.81 53.90
N VAL A 199 3.69 -24.13 53.82
CA VAL A 199 4.92 -24.71 53.23
C VAL A 199 5.52 -25.82 54.09
N GLN A 200 5.31 -25.80 55.42
CA GLN A 200 5.68 -26.92 56.31
C GLN A 200 4.74 -28.14 56.16
N ILE A 201 3.44 -27.91 55.96
CA ILE A 201 2.42 -28.96 55.77
C ILE A 201 2.50 -29.59 54.36
N LEU A 202 2.87 -28.79 53.35
CA LEU A 202 3.02 -29.21 51.95
C LEU A 202 4.49 -29.07 51.51
N PRO A 203 5.40 -29.94 51.98
CA PRO A 203 6.80 -29.86 51.63
C PRO A 203 6.97 -30.02 50.10
N GLY A 204 7.55 -29.00 49.48
CA GLY A 204 7.73 -28.93 48.03
C GLY A 204 6.77 -28.00 47.29
N VAL A 205 5.72 -27.48 47.94
CA VAL A 205 4.76 -26.58 47.28
C VAL A 205 5.39 -25.24 46.86
N THR A 206 4.86 -24.70 45.76
CA THR A 206 5.02 -23.30 45.32
C THR A 206 3.68 -22.57 45.50
N LEU A 207 3.67 -21.45 46.22
CA LEU A 207 2.47 -20.60 46.36
C LEU A 207 2.36 -19.61 45.21
N VAL A 208 1.13 -19.30 44.80
CA VAL A 208 0.80 -18.53 43.60
C VAL A 208 -0.19 -17.41 43.93
N ASP A 209 0.06 -16.20 43.47
CA ASP A 209 -0.83 -15.04 43.55
C ASP A 209 -0.68 -14.13 42.31
N ASP A 210 -1.55 -13.14 42.13
CA ASP A 210 -1.44 -12.12 41.08
C ASP A 210 -0.33 -11.07 41.36
N HIS A 211 0.14 -10.92 42.60
CA HIS A 211 1.09 -9.87 43.01
C HIS A 211 2.43 -10.42 43.53
N PHE A 212 3.52 -9.72 43.20
CA PHE A 212 4.90 -10.22 43.38
C PHE A 212 5.35 -10.42 44.83
N ASP A 213 4.77 -9.71 45.81
CA ASP A 213 5.25 -9.66 47.20
C ASP A 213 4.12 -9.93 48.23
N ALA A 214 3.07 -10.67 47.86
CA ALA A 214 1.91 -10.93 48.73
C ALA A 214 2.22 -11.86 49.93
N PHE A 215 3.20 -12.76 49.80
CA PHE A 215 3.63 -13.69 50.85
C PHE A 215 5.04 -13.35 51.33
N ASP A 216 5.25 -13.30 52.65
CA ASP A 216 6.59 -13.23 53.26
C ASP A 216 7.25 -14.62 53.26
N LEU A 217 7.79 -15.00 52.10
CA LEU A 217 8.45 -16.27 51.82
C LEU A 217 9.63 -16.05 50.84
N PRO A 218 10.68 -16.89 50.87
CA PRO A 218 11.78 -16.79 49.92
C PRO A 218 11.28 -16.95 48.47
N PRO A 219 11.85 -16.23 47.48
CA PRO A 219 11.35 -16.21 46.10
C PRO A 219 11.29 -17.57 45.38
N GLU A 220 11.98 -18.59 45.89
CA GLU A 220 11.92 -19.98 45.39
C GLU A 220 10.58 -20.68 45.75
N ARG A 221 9.78 -20.09 46.64
CA ARG A 221 8.51 -20.64 47.15
C ARG A 221 7.28 -19.89 46.63
N THR A 222 7.46 -18.80 45.88
CA THR A 222 6.39 -17.91 45.42
C THR A 222 6.54 -17.58 43.94
N MET A 223 5.45 -17.65 43.17
CA MET A 223 5.45 -17.30 41.74
C MET A 223 4.20 -16.48 41.38
N PRO A 224 4.34 -15.40 40.60
CA PRO A 224 3.18 -14.65 40.11
C PRO A 224 2.41 -15.45 39.05
N LEU A 225 1.09 -15.27 39.00
CA LEU A 225 0.22 -15.76 37.93
C LEU A 225 0.13 -14.73 36.79
N VAL A 226 0.22 -15.20 35.55
CA VAL A 226 0.04 -14.38 34.34
C VAL A 226 -0.98 -15.05 33.44
N ASN A 227 -2.01 -14.28 33.02
CA ASN A 227 -2.96 -14.73 32.03
C ASN A 227 -2.51 -14.30 30.63
N VAL A 228 -2.54 -15.22 29.66
CA VAL A 228 -2.47 -14.87 28.23
C VAL A 228 -3.72 -14.07 27.88
N PRO A 229 -3.60 -12.87 27.27
CA PRO A 229 -4.74 -12.08 26.84
C PRO A 229 -5.43 -12.77 25.65
N ASP A 230 -6.76 -12.71 25.62
CA ASP A 230 -7.54 -13.14 24.46
C ASP A 230 -7.19 -12.29 23.23
N SER A 231 -7.39 -12.86 22.04
CA SER A 231 -6.90 -12.34 20.76
C SER A 231 -7.71 -11.14 20.27
N GLU A 232 -7.49 -9.97 20.86
CA GLU A 232 -8.00 -8.69 20.34
C GLU A 232 -7.19 -8.23 19.11
N ALA A 233 -7.88 -7.56 18.18
CA ALA A 233 -7.27 -7.01 16.98
C ALA A 233 -6.47 -5.72 17.26
N ASN A 234 -5.47 -5.44 16.42
CA ASN A 234 -4.59 -4.26 16.41
C ASN A 234 -3.59 -4.11 17.57
N ALA A 235 -2.38 -4.64 17.39
CA ALA A 235 -1.19 -4.23 18.13
C ALA A 235 0.08 -4.23 17.24
N THR A 236 0.11 -3.40 16.20
CA THR A 236 1.29 -3.20 15.35
C THR A 236 2.13 -2.03 15.84
N VAL A 237 3.44 -2.22 16.11
CA VAL A 237 4.53 -1.24 15.88
C VAL A 237 5.90 -1.82 16.30
N GLN A 238 6.89 -1.78 15.38
CA GLN A 238 8.37 -1.72 15.51
C GLN A 238 9.09 -2.75 16.45
N TYR A 239 10.35 -3.16 16.24
CA TYR A 239 11.50 -2.52 15.56
C TYR A 239 12.39 -3.52 14.78
N TYR A 240 13.04 -3.05 13.71
CA TYR A 240 14.48 -3.30 13.43
C TYR A 240 15.23 -2.05 13.95
N TYR A 241 16.42 -2.08 14.54
CA TYR A 241 17.67 -2.80 14.24
C TYR A 241 18.46 -3.10 15.53
N GLN A 242 19.36 -4.10 15.52
CA GLN A 242 20.83 -3.89 15.64
C GLN A 242 21.60 -5.22 15.64
N VAL A 243 22.79 -5.16 15.03
CA VAL A 243 23.82 -6.21 14.84
C VAL A 243 24.87 -5.99 15.97
N ALA A 244 25.68 -6.93 16.48
CA ALA A 244 26.23 -8.15 15.90
C ALA A 244 26.57 -9.23 16.93
N ASN A 245 27.14 -10.32 16.40
CA ASN A 245 28.08 -11.24 17.06
C ASN A 245 29.13 -10.56 17.98
N VAL A 246 29.51 -11.25 19.07
CA VAL A 246 30.81 -11.09 19.74
C VAL A 246 31.36 -12.48 20.07
N LEU A 247 32.39 -12.91 19.32
CA LEU A 247 33.13 -14.14 19.57
C LEU A 247 34.28 -13.88 20.54
N ALA A 248 34.42 -14.71 21.57
CA ALA A 248 35.69 -14.96 22.27
C ALA A 248 35.65 -16.30 23.03
N ASP A 249 36.50 -17.23 22.57
CA ASP A 249 37.19 -18.32 23.28
C ASP A 249 36.56 -19.10 24.45
N GLY A 250 36.71 -20.43 24.39
CA GLY A 250 37.09 -21.19 25.59
C GLY A 250 36.32 -22.47 25.95
N ALA A 251 35.26 -22.85 25.24
CA ALA A 251 34.56 -24.12 25.51
C ALA A 251 33.94 -24.74 24.23
N GLU A 252 33.80 -26.07 24.22
CA GLU A 252 33.28 -26.81 23.07
C GLU A 252 31.84 -26.41 22.73
N THR A 253 31.66 -25.86 21.54
CA THR A 253 30.39 -25.27 21.08
C THR A 253 29.41 -26.36 20.62
N SER A 254 28.23 -26.46 21.26
CA SER A 254 27.16 -27.40 20.84
C SER A 254 26.69 -27.15 19.41
N GLU A 255 26.23 -28.21 18.74
CA GLU A 255 26.01 -28.25 17.30
C GLU A 255 24.94 -27.25 16.82
N GLU A 256 23.84 -27.09 17.55
CA GLU A 256 22.68 -26.28 17.16
C GLU A 256 23.03 -24.79 17.17
N ALA A 257 23.77 -24.35 18.18
CA ALA A 257 24.30 -22.98 18.28
C ALA A 257 25.68 -22.83 17.60
N ARG A 258 26.06 -23.75 16.71
CA ARG A 258 26.93 -23.48 15.56
C ARG A 258 26.08 -23.28 14.31
N ASN A 259 25.00 -24.05 14.15
CA ASN A 259 24.11 -23.97 13.01
C ASN A 259 23.35 -22.63 12.95
N GLU A 260 22.84 -22.09 14.07
CA GLU A 260 22.22 -20.75 14.11
C GLU A 260 23.24 -19.61 13.89
N ASP A 261 24.49 -19.80 14.31
CA ASP A 261 25.60 -18.83 14.09
C ASP A 261 25.99 -18.79 12.60
N LEU A 262 26.09 -19.95 11.96
CA LEU A 262 26.26 -20.09 10.51
C LEU A 262 25.05 -19.55 9.73
N ARG A 263 23.83 -19.75 10.23
CA ARG A 263 22.61 -19.17 9.66
C ARG A 263 22.66 -17.64 9.68
N GLN A 264 22.98 -17.05 10.82
CA GLN A 264 22.98 -15.60 10.98
C GLN A 264 24.17 -14.93 10.27
N SER A 265 25.37 -15.53 10.34
CA SER A 265 26.55 -15.07 9.58
C SER A 265 26.24 -15.03 8.08
N GLY A 266 25.54 -16.04 7.55
CA GLY A 266 25.11 -16.04 6.16
C GLY A 266 24.07 -14.97 5.82
N PHE A 267 23.15 -14.64 6.73
CA PHE A 267 22.23 -13.51 6.57
C PHE A 267 22.94 -12.16 6.62
N GLU A 268 23.93 -11.99 7.51
CA GLU A 268 24.76 -10.78 7.62
C GLU A 268 25.58 -10.56 6.34
N ALA A 269 26.26 -11.61 5.84
CA ALA A 269 27.01 -11.58 4.58
C ALA A 269 26.09 -11.32 3.36
N PHE A 270 24.94 -11.99 3.27
CA PHE A 270 23.96 -11.78 2.20
C PHE A 270 23.40 -10.34 2.20
N ALA A 271 23.16 -9.75 3.38
CA ALA A 271 22.74 -8.36 3.52
C ALA A 271 23.84 -7.35 3.17
N ALA A 272 25.11 -7.70 3.40
CA ALA A 272 26.29 -6.95 2.94
C ALA A 272 26.58 -7.14 1.43
N ALA A 273 25.83 -8.01 0.75
CA ALA A 273 26.04 -8.47 -0.63
C ALA A 273 27.33 -9.25 -0.88
N ASP A 274 27.97 -9.79 0.17
CA ASP A 274 28.98 -10.85 0.02
C ASP A 274 28.28 -12.21 -0.05
N TYR A 275 27.89 -12.58 -1.26
CA TYR A 275 27.22 -13.86 -1.49
C TYR A 275 28.16 -15.05 -1.34
N ALA A 276 29.48 -14.88 -1.49
CA ALA A 276 30.44 -15.97 -1.39
C ALA A 276 30.61 -16.43 0.06
N GLU A 277 30.73 -15.49 1.00
CA GLU A 277 30.73 -15.79 2.43
C GLU A 277 29.35 -16.31 2.89
N ALA A 278 28.25 -15.74 2.39
CA ALA A 278 26.90 -16.25 2.68
C ALA A 278 26.70 -17.72 2.26
N ILE A 279 27.14 -18.08 1.05
CA ILE A 279 27.15 -19.46 0.55
C ILE A 279 28.03 -20.33 1.45
N ALA A 280 29.22 -19.88 1.85
CA ALA A 280 30.13 -20.66 2.70
C ALA A 280 29.56 -20.93 4.10
N SER A 281 28.92 -19.94 4.74
CA SER A 281 28.28 -20.13 6.05
C SER A 281 27.07 -21.06 5.96
N TRP A 282 26.15 -20.84 5.01
CA TRP A 282 24.97 -21.67 4.86
C TRP A 282 25.29 -23.08 4.34
N SER A 283 26.37 -23.28 3.57
CA SER A 283 26.81 -24.63 3.16
C SER A 283 27.32 -25.43 4.34
N GLN A 284 28.11 -24.83 5.24
CA GLN A 284 28.49 -25.47 6.50
C GLN A 284 27.26 -25.80 7.36
N TRP A 285 26.21 -24.96 7.37
CA TRP A 285 24.96 -25.33 8.03
C TRP A 285 24.27 -26.52 7.33
N ALA A 286 24.20 -26.56 6.00
CA ALA A 286 23.63 -27.69 5.26
C ALA A 286 24.37 -29.03 5.48
N GLU A 287 25.70 -29.00 5.65
CA GLU A 287 26.51 -30.17 6.02
C GLU A 287 26.25 -30.65 7.45
N ARG A 288 25.91 -29.72 8.36
CA ARG A 288 25.70 -29.97 9.79
C ARG A 288 24.23 -30.23 10.16
N ASP A 289 23.31 -29.97 9.25
CA ASP A 289 21.87 -30.20 9.39
C ASP A 289 21.29 -30.79 8.07
N PRO A 290 21.63 -32.05 7.72
CA PRO A 290 21.39 -32.58 6.39
C PRO A 290 19.92 -32.80 6.03
N GLU A 291 18.99 -32.77 6.98
CA GLU A 291 17.54 -32.89 6.74
C GLU A 291 16.84 -31.53 6.57
N ASN A 292 17.50 -30.43 6.90
CA ASN A 292 16.87 -29.11 6.87
C ASN A 292 16.78 -28.54 5.44
N PRO A 293 15.60 -28.05 5.00
CA PRO A 293 15.41 -27.43 3.69
C PRO A 293 15.82 -25.94 3.65
N GLU A 294 15.83 -25.22 4.78
CA GLU A 294 16.08 -23.78 4.86
C GLU A 294 17.48 -23.37 4.35
N PRO A 295 18.62 -23.98 4.76
CA PRO A 295 19.93 -23.58 4.23
C PRO A 295 20.03 -23.73 2.72
N LEU A 296 19.44 -24.78 2.15
CA LEU A 296 19.46 -25.02 0.70
C LEU A 296 18.62 -23.99 -0.07
N ALA A 297 17.50 -23.52 0.49
CA ALA A 297 16.75 -22.41 -0.10
C ALA A 297 17.56 -21.11 -0.09
N LEU A 298 18.24 -20.81 1.02
CA LEU A 298 19.03 -19.60 1.21
C LEU A 298 20.32 -19.58 0.37
N ILE A 299 21.05 -20.71 0.27
CA ILE A 299 22.16 -20.88 -0.69
C ILE A 299 21.66 -20.66 -2.12
N GLY A 300 20.44 -21.12 -2.44
CA GLY A 300 19.80 -20.87 -3.72
C GLY A 300 19.56 -19.38 -3.99
N ASP A 301 19.00 -18.65 -3.01
CA ASP A 301 18.83 -17.19 -3.09
C ASP A 301 20.19 -16.46 -3.22
N ALA A 302 21.25 -16.91 -2.52
CA ALA A 302 22.60 -16.34 -2.63
C ALA A 302 23.23 -16.57 -4.01
N HIS A 303 23.20 -17.80 -4.54
CA HIS A 303 23.66 -18.07 -5.90
C HIS A 303 22.86 -17.28 -6.94
N LEU A 304 21.55 -17.10 -6.74
CA LEU A 304 20.72 -16.29 -7.63
C LEU A 304 21.16 -14.81 -7.63
N ARG A 305 21.47 -14.24 -6.46
CA ARG A 305 22.05 -12.88 -6.35
C ARG A 305 23.47 -12.77 -6.88
N ASN A 306 24.26 -13.84 -6.80
CA ASN A 306 25.58 -13.96 -7.44
C ASN A 306 25.49 -14.24 -8.97
N ASN A 307 24.28 -14.34 -9.53
CA ASN A 307 23.99 -14.71 -10.92
C ASN A 307 24.43 -16.14 -11.33
N ASP A 308 24.76 -17.01 -10.36
CA ASP A 308 25.03 -18.45 -10.51
C ASP A 308 23.73 -19.26 -10.71
N ARG A 309 22.92 -18.91 -11.72
CA ARG A 309 21.56 -19.43 -11.91
C ARG A 309 21.46 -20.96 -11.88
N GLY A 310 22.45 -21.66 -12.44
CA GLY A 310 22.50 -23.13 -12.45
C GLY A 310 22.57 -23.74 -11.04
N LYS A 311 23.49 -23.25 -10.19
CA LYS A 311 23.62 -23.72 -8.80
C LYS A 311 22.40 -23.34 -7.97
N ALA A 312 21.87 -22.14 -8.16
CA ALA A 312 20.63 -21.71 -7.49
C ALA A 312 19.47 -22.69 -7.77
N ALA A 313 19.34 -23.16 -9.01
CA ALA A 313 18.35 -24.15 -9.42
C ALA A 313 18.58 -25.54 -8.79
N GLU A 314 19.83 -25.98 -8.64
CA GLU A 314 20.19 -27.22 -7.93
C GLU A 314 19.86 -27.14 -6.43
N CYS A 315 20.19 -26.02 -5.78
CA CYS A 315 19.91 -25.80 -4.36
C CYS A 315 18.41 -25.69 -4.06
N TYR A 316 17.65 -24.99 -4.89
CA TYR A 316 16.19 -24.95 -4.79
C TYR A 316 15.56 -26.34 -4.99
N ALA A 317 16.01 -27.12 -5.99
CA ALA A 317 15.55 -28.49 -6.20
C ALA A 317 15.82 -29.38 -4.97
N ALA A 318 17.01 -29.29 -4.39
CA ALA A 318 17.40 -30.05 -3.20
C ALA A 318 16.60 -29.64 -1.94
N SER A 319 16.26 -28.36 -1.79
CA SER A 319 15.37 -27.89 -0.71
C SER A 319 13.94 -28.41 -0.87
N LEU A 320 13.39 -28.33 -2.09
CA LEU A 320 12.03 -28.80 -2.40
C LEU A 320 11.91 -30.33 -2.35
N ALA A 321 12.98 -31.07 -2.60
CA ALA A 321 13.02 -32.53 -2.42
C ALA A 321 12.90 -32.95 -0.94
N LYS A 322 13.43 -32.15 -0.01
CA LYS A 322 13.27 -32.35 1.45
C LYS A 322 11.91 -31.90 1.96
N ASN A 323 11.44 -30.73 1.51
CA ASN A 323 10.14 -30.18 1.89
C ASN A 323 9.37 -29.62 0.67
N PRO A 324 8.49 -30.43 0.07
CA PRO A 324 7.61 -29.99 -1.02
C PRO A 324 6.51 -29.00 -0.62
N GLY A 325 6.28 -28.74 0.68
CA GLY A 325 5.25 -27.79 1.15
C GLY A 325 5.61 -26.32 0.93
N GLN A 326 6.81 -26.02 0.45
CA GLN A 326 7.32 -24.66 0.27
C GLN A 326 6.82 -24.03 -1.06
N LEU A 327 5.52 -23.76 -1.17
CA LEU A 327 4.88 -23.24 -2.39
C LEU A 327 5.58 -21.98 -2.94
N ASN A 328 5.85 -20.99 -2.09
CA ASN A 328 6.61 -19.78 -2.41
C ASN A 328 8.08 -20.00 -2.85
N LEU A 329 8.65 -21.18 -2.59
CA LEU A 329 9.96 -21.59 -3.12
C LEU A 329 9.81 -22.31 -4.47
N ALA A 330 8.76 -23.13 -4.64
CA ALA A 330 8.44 -23.76 -5.92
C ALA A 330 8.09 -22.74 -7.02
N VAL A 331 7.38 -21.65 -6.67
CA VAL A 331 7.12 -20.52 -7.57
C VAL A 331 8.43 -19.82 -7.98
N ARG A 332 9.33 -19.56 -7.02
CA ARG A 332 10.66 -18.97 -7.31
C ARG A 332 11.54 -19.89 -8.16
N TYR A 333 11.52 -21.20 -7.90
CA TYR A 333 12.24 -22.19 -8.68
C TYR A 333 11.70 -22.31 -10.12
N SER A 334 10.38 -22.30 -10.29
CA SER A 334 9.72 -22.22 -11.60
C SER A 334 10.17 -20.97 -12.38
N GLN A 335 10.19 -19.79 -11.74
CA GLN A 335 10.67 -18.56 -12.37
C GLN A 335 12.15 -18.69 -12.78
N LEU A 336 13.01 -19.23 -11.91
CA LEU A 336 14.43 -19.42 -12.20
C LEU A 336 14.66 -20.41 -13.36
N LEU A 337 13.91 -21.51 -13.43
CA LEU A 337 13.96 -22.44 -14.57
C LEU A 337 13.60 -21.71 -15.87
N PHE A 338 12.55 -20.89 -15.86
CA PHE A 338 12.16 -20.07 -17.02
C PHE A 338 13.24 -19.05 -17.39
N ASP A 339 13.84 -18.36 -16.42
CA ASP A 339 14.91 -17.36 -16.61
C ASP A 339 16.26 -17.96 -17.06
N MET A 340 16.38 -19.29 -17.09
CA MET A 340 17.46 -20.05 -17.72
C MET A 340 17.08 -20.62 -19.10
N GLY A 341 15.85 -20.39 -19.58
CA GLY A 341 15.31 -20.98 -20.82
C GLY A 341 14.75 -22.40 -20.68
N ARG A 342 14.72 -22.98 -19.47
CA ARG A 342 14.18 -24.32 -19.17
C ARG A 342 12.67 -24.26 -18.93
N ALA A 343 11.94 -23.74 -19.92
CA ALA A 343 10.52 -23.44 -19.81
C ALA A 343 9.64 -24.70 -19.60
N ASP A 344 9.96 -25.81 -20.25
CA ASP A 344 9.17 -27.05 -20.13
C ASP A 344 9.26 -27.65 -18.72
N GLU A 345 10.45 -27.60 -18.09
CA GLU A 345 10.65 -28.02 -16.70
C GLU A 345 9.97 -27.07 -15.71
N SER A 346 9.97 -25.76 -15.99
CA SER A 346 9.25 -24.75 -15.22
C SER A 346 7.74 -25.02 -15.18
N ASN A 347 7.16 -25.38 -16.34
CA ASN A 347 5.75 -25.73 -16.46
C ASN A 347 5.44 -27.08 -15.78
N ALA A 348 6.23 -28.12 -16.06
CA ALA A 348 6.06 -29.45 -15.47
C ALA A 348 6.17 -29.45 -13.93
N LEU A 349 7.02 -28.57 -13.37
CA LEU A 349 7.08 -28.30 -11.93
C LEU A 349 5.75 -27.72 -11.42
N LEU A 350 5.27 -26.62 -12.00
CA LEU A 350 4.02 -25.99 -11.57
C LEU A 350 2.81 -26.92 -11.72
N ASP A 351 2.71 -27.67 -12.81
CA ASP A 351 1.62 -28.62 -13.03
C ASP A 351 1.66 -29.78 -12.03
N THR A 352 2.86 -30.16 -11.57
CA THR A 352 3.02 -31.15 -10.49
C THR A 352 2.60 -30.57 -9.14
N TYR A 353 2.94 -29.30 -8.87
CA TYR A 353 2.51 -28.61 -7.65
C TYR A 353 1.00 -28.33 -7.64
N ALA A 354 0.39 -27.93 -8.75
CA ALA A 354 -1.06 -27.72 -8.87
C ALA A 354 -1.86 -29.01 -8.67
N ARG A 355 -1.33 -30.16 -9.11
CA ARG A 355 -1.93 -31.49 -8.84
C ARG A 355 -1.72 -31.99 -7.42
N THR A 356 -0.63 -31.58 -6.76
CA THR A 356 -0.29 -32.00 -5.38
C THR A 356 -0.96 -31.11 -4.33
N PHE A 357 -1.10 -29.82 -4.62
CA PHE A 357 -1.64 -28.78 -3.76
C PHE A 357 -2.76 -28.00 -4.50
N PRO A 358 -3.88 -28.67 -4.85
CA PRO A 358 -4.97 -28.02 -5.58
C PRO A 358 -5.62 -26.90 -4.76
N GLY A 359 -6.07 -25.85 -5.44
CA GLY A 359 -6.78 -24.72 -4.82
C GLY A 359 -5.89 -23.68 -4.13
N HIS A 360 -4.56 -23.74 -4.27
CA HIS A 360 -3.64 -22.72 -3.75
C HIS A 360 -3.40 -21.59 -4.78
N PRO A 361 -3.84 -20.34 -4.52
CA PRO A 361 -3.77 -19.24 -5.49
C PRO A 361 -2.36 -18.95 -6.01
N GLU A 362 -1.33 -19.07 -5.17
CA GLU A 362 0.08 -18.81 -5.53
C GLU A 362 0.54 -19.62 -6.76
N ILE A 363 0.16 -20.91 -6.82
CA ILE A 363 0.56 -21.82 -7.90
C ILE A 363 -0.22 -21.50 -9.18
N THR A 364 -1.53 -21.26 -9.07
CA THR A 364 -2.40 -20.88 -10.20
C THR A 364 -1.99 -19.51 -10.78
N ILE A 365 -1.58 -18.56 -9.93
CA ILE A 365 -1.01 -17.28 -10.34
C ILE A 365 0.32 -17.48 -11.08
N ALA A 366 1.19 -18.35 -10.59
CA ALA A 366 2.45 -18.69 -11.28
C ALA A 366 2.20 -19.33 -12.65
N GLN A 367 1.28 -20.30 -12.76
CA GLN A 367 0.91 -20.94 -14.04
C GLN A 367 0.39 -19.91 -15.05
N ALA A 368 -0.54 -19.03 -14.64
CA ALA A 368 -1.06 -17.99 -15.51
C ALA A 368 0.04 -16.98 -15.96
N ARG A 369 0.99 -16.63 -15.10
CA ARG A 369 2.16 -15.81 -15.46
C ARG A 369 3.07 -16.53 -16.49
N ARG A 370 3.36 -17.82 -16.32
CA ARG A 370 4.14 -18.61 -17.30
C ARG A 370 3.43 -18.77 -18.65
N LEU A 371 2.11 -18.99 -18.65
CA LEU A 371 1.29 -19.04 -19.87
C LEU A 371 1.28 -17.69 -20.62
N ALA A 372 1.16 -16.57 -19.90
CA ALA A 372 1.23 -15.24 -20.51
C ALA A 372 2.58 -14.98 -21.21
N ASP A 373 3.71 -15.35 -20.58
CA ASP A 373 5.05 -15.16 -21.15
C ASP A 373 5.32 -16.07 -22.37
N THR A 374 4.74 -17.28 -22.40
CA THR A 374 4.78 -18.16 -23.59
C THR A 374 3.81 -17.74 -24.70
N ARG A 375 3.15 -16.57 -24.56
CA ARG A 375 2.13 -15.95 -25.44
C ARG A 375 0.72 -16.57 -25.38
N HIS A 376 0.48 -17.55 -24.51
CA HIS A 376 -0.85 -18.14 -24.23
C HIS A 376 -1.67 -17.22 -23.29
N ARG A 377 -1.75 -15.92 -23.66
CA ARG A 377 -2.39 -14.86 -22.88
C ARG A 377 -3.91 -15.04 -22.71
N ALA A 378 -4.56 -15.78 -23.61
CA ALA A 378 -5.98 -16.11 -23.50
C ALA A 378 -6.21 -17.15 -22.39
N GLU A 379 -5.48 -18.28 -22.41
CA GLU A 379 -5.54 -19.31 -21.37
C GLU A 379 -5.15 -18.76 -19.99
N ALA A 380 -4.10 -17.93 -19.93
CA ALA A 380 -3.71 -17.21 -18.72
C ALA A 380 -4.82 -16.31 -18.15
N ARG A 381 -5.66 -15.73 -19.01
CA ARG A 381 -6.83 -14.95 -18.59
C ARG A 381 -7.95 -15.84 -18.08
N GLU A 382 -8.28 -16.92 -18.78
CA GLU A 382 -9.37 -17.82 -18.40
C GLU A 382 -9.11 -18.47 -17.03
N ILE A 383 -7.89 -18.98 -16.81
CA ILE A 383 -7.44 -19.53 -15.52
C ILE A 383 -7.56 -18.47 -14.40
N MET A 384 -7.17 -17.23 -14.67
CA MET A 384 -7.24 -16.15 -13.69
C MET A 384 -8.67 -15.65 -13.44
N GLN A 385 -9.55 -15.71 -14.46
CA GLN A 385 -10.98 -15.42 -14.32
C GLN A 385 -11.68 -16.49 -13.47
N GLN A 386 -11.29 -17.77 -13.63
CA GLN A 386 -11.76 -18.86 -12.76
C GLN A 386 -11.28 -18.65 -11.32
N LEU A 387 -9.99 -18.37 -11.09
CA LEU A 387 -9.45 -18.13 -9.75
C LEU A 387 -10.16 -16.95 -9.03
N VAL A 388 -10.45 -15.87 -9.74
CA VAL A 388 -11.17 -14.69 -9.20
C VAL A 388 -12.69 -14.94 -9.05
N ALA A 389 -13.24 -16.01 -9.64
CA ALA A 389 -14.60 -16.48 -9.38
C ALA A 389 -14.67 -17.45 -8.19
N GLU A 390 -13.63 -18.26 -7.97
CA GLU A 390 -13.49 -19.19 -6.84
C GLU A 390 -13.12 -18.48 -5.53
N ASP A 391 -12.20 -17.51 -5.58
CA ASP A 391 -11.89 -16.58 -4.48
C ASP A 391 -12.09 -15.10 -4.93
N PRO A 392 -13.33 -14.57 -4.83
CA PRO A 392 -13.62 -13.19 -5.18
C PRO A 392 -12.96 -12.13 -4.29
N GLN A 393 -12.39 -12.49 -3.14
CA GLN A 393 -11.71 -11.56 -2.23
C GLN A 393 -10.20 -11.49 -2.48
N ASN A 394 -9.67 -12.31 -3.38
CA ASN A 394 -8.24 -12.36 -3.68
C ASN A 394 -7.73 -11.08 -4.37
N ILE A 395 -7.11 -10.18 -3.61
CA ILE A 395 -6.54 -8.93 -4.12
C ILE A 395 -5.42 -9.21 -5.13
N GLU A 396 -4.52 -10.17 -4.88
CA GLU A 396 -3.43 -10.47 -5.81
C GLU A 396 -3.95 -11.04 -7.13
N ALA A 397 -4.84 -12.04 -7.11
CA ALA A 397 -5.40 -12.61 -8.33
C ALA A 397 -6.12 -11.54 -9.18
N ARG A 398 -6.80 -10.56 -8.56
CA ARG A 398 -7.41 -9.43 -9.26
C ARG A 398 -6.39 -8.46 -9.86
N LEU A 399 -5.27 -8.19 -9.18
CA LEU A 399 -4.16 -7.39 -9.70
C LEU A 399 -3.44 -8.09 -10.87
N VAL A 400 -3.31 -9.42 -10.81
CA VAL A 400 -2.76 -10.23 -11.90
C VAL A 400 -3.75 -10.29 -13.08
N LEU A 401 -5.04 -10.49 -12.83
CA LEU A 401 -6.10 -10.45 -13.85
C LEU A 401 -6.09 -9.12 -14.63
N GLN A 402 -5.89 -8.00 -13.94
CA GLN A 402 -5.83 -6.68 -14.57
C GLN A 402 -4.77 -6.60 -15.69
N ASN A 403 -3.64 -7.31 -15.51
CA ASN A 403 -2.57 -7.37 -16.51
C ASN A 403 -2.91 -8.24 -17.73
N PHE A 404 -3.93 -9.11 -17.64
CA PHE A 404 -4.37 -10.03 -18.69
C PHE A 404 -5.64 -9.61 -19.43
N LEU A 405 -6.41 -8.64 -18.92
CA LEU A 405 -7.64 -8.14 -19.54
C LEU A 405 -7.35 -7.16 -20.70
N ASP A 406 -7.88 -7.44 -21.90
CA ASP A 406 -7.62 -6.65 -23.10
C ASP A 406 -8.62 -5.49 -23.31
N GLU A 407 -9.89 -5.66 -22.93
CA GLU A 407 -10.91 -4.62 -23.07
C GLU A 407 -10.89 -3.59 -21.91
N PRO A 408 -11.01 -2.27 -22.20
CA PRO A 408 -11.11 -1.25 -21.17
C PRO A 408 -12.28 -1.47 -20.21
N ALA A 409 -13.46 -1.84 -20.71
CA ALA A 409 -14.64 -2.07 -19.89
C ALA A 409 -14.42 -3.19 -18.84
N SER A 410 -13.80 -4.30 -19.24
CA SER A 410 -13.42 -5.37 -18.30
C SER A 410 -12.39 -4.90 -17.27
N ARG A 411 -11.41 -4.07 -17.68
CA ARG A 411 -10.39 -3.51 -16.77
C ARG A 411 -10.99 -2.52 -15.77
N TYR A 412 -11.90 -1.64 -16.18
CA TYR A 412 -12.63 -0.78 -15.23
C TYR A 412 -13.51 -1.61 -14.29
N ALA A 413 -14.25 -2.61 -14.80
CA ALA A 413 -15.07 -3.50 -13.97
C ALA A 413 -14.23 -4.26 -12.91
N ASN A 414 -13.06 -4.79 -13.28
CA ASN A 414 -12.16 -5.45 -12.33
C ASN A 414 -11.59 -4.47 -11.29
N MET A 415 -11.29 -3.23 -11.67
CA MET A 415 -10.84 -2.18 -10.72
C MET A 415 -11.94 -1.72 -9.76
N HIS A 416 -13.20 -1.63 -10.21
CA HIS A 416 -14.35 -1.41 -9.32
C HIS A 416 -14.49 -2.54 -8.30
N GLN A 417 -14.32 -3.80 -8.71
CA GLN A 417 -14.36 -4.94 -7.80
C GLN A 417 -13.16 -4.96 -6.82
N LEU A 418 -11.95 -4.62 -7.29
CA LEU A 418 -10.77 -4.48 -6.43
C LEU A 418 -10.99 -3.39 -5.36
N LEU A 419 -11.55 -2.24 -5.76
CA LEU A 419 -11.90 -1.17 -4.82
C LEU A 419 -12.97 -1.61 -3.82
N ALA A 420 -14.02 -2.31 -4.26
CA ALA A 420 -15.08 -2.82 -3.38
C ALA A 420 -14.57 -3.85 -2.36
N VAL A 421 -13.69 -4.78 -2.77
CA VAL A 421 -13.01 -5.72 -1.88
C VAL A 421 -12.14 -4.96 -0.87
N GLY A 422 -11.36 -3.98 -1.32
CA GLY A 422 -10.53 -3.15 -0.45
C GLY A 422 -11.33 -2.29 0.54
N GLN A 423 -12.50 -1.81 0.16
CA GLN A 423 -13.41 -1.02 1.00
C GLN A 423 -14.24 -1.86 2.00
N SER A 424 -14.28 -3.19 1.85
CA SER A 424 -15.12 -4.10 2.64
C SER A 424 -14.92 -3.99 4.16
N SER A 425 -13.74 -3.60 4.61
CA SER A 425 -13.45 -3.34 6.03
C SER A 425 -12.46 -2.20 6.22
N LYS A 426 -12.65 -1.41 7.27
CA LYS A 426 -11.70 -0.37 7.70
C LYS A 426 -10.33 -0.92 8.11
N SER A 427 -10.22 -2.22 8.41
CA SER A 427 -8.94 -2.90 8.64
C SER A 427 -8.11 -3.08 7.36
N HIS A 428 -8.75 -3.20 6.20
CA HIS A 428 -8.07 -3.54 4.94
C HIS A 428 -7.46 -2.32 4.23
N LEU A 429 -7.87 -1.10 4.59
CA LEU A 429 -7.45 0.13 3.88
C LEU A 429 -5.92 0.32 3.88
N TYR A 430 -5.25 -0.02 4.99
CA TYR A 430 -3.78 0.10 5.04
C TYR A 430 -3.09 -0.93 4.13
N GLY A 431 -3.58 -2.18 4.11
CA GLY A 431 -3.10 -3.22 3.20
C GLY A 431 -3.30 -2.84 1.74
N LEU A 432 -4.52 -2.40 1.38
CA LEU A 432 -4.85 -1.94 0.03
C LEU A 432 -3.91 -0.83 -0.46
N ALA A 433 -3.52 0.12 0.41
CA ALA A 433 -2.53 1.14 0.06
C ALA A 433 -1.13 0.56 -0.19
N GLN A 434 -0.71 -0.46 0.58
CA GLN A 434 0.54 -1.19 0.30
C GLN A 434 0.46 -1.96 -1.02
N ASP A 435 -0.67 -2.61 -1.32
CA ASP A 435 -0.88 -3.37 -2.56
C ASP A 435 -0.88 -2.45 -3.80
N ILE A 436 -1.50 -1.27 -3.70
CA ILE A 436 -1.48 -0.22 -4.73
C ILE A 436 -0.05 0.24 -5.03
N ILE A 437 0.80 0.37 -4.01
CA ILE A 437 2.22 0.74 -4.18
C ILE A 437 3.02 -0.42 -4.77
N ALA A 438 2.89 -1.64 -4.21
CA ALA A 438 3.69 -2.81 -4.57
C ALA A 438 3.41 -3.32 -5.99
N SER A 439 2.16 -3.18 -6.47
CA SER A 439 1.77 -3.51 -7.84
C SER A 439 1.95 -2.36 -8.84
N GLU A 440 2.44 -1.20 -8.38
CA GLU A 440 2.48 0.06 -9.14
C GLU A 440 1.13 0.42 -9.80
N LEU A 441 0.00 0.14 -9.12
CA LEU A 441 -1.34 0.21 -9.72
C LEU A 441 -1.69 1.61 -10.25
N LEU A 442 -1.18 2.66 -9.61
CA LEU A 442 -1.37 4.05 -10.06
C LEU A 442 -0.70 4.37 -11.40
N THR A 443 0.05 3.44 -11.99
CA THR A 443 0.75 3.63 -13.27
C THR A 443 -0.09 3.29 -14.50
N ILE A 444 -1.31 2.75 -14.33
CA ILE A 444 -2.24 2.41 -15.44
C ILE A 444 -3.46 3.35 -15.53
N PRO A 445 -4.08 3.53 -16.72
CA PRO A 445 -5.18 4.48 -16.91
C PRO A 445 -6.43 4.21 -16.03
N GLU A 446 -6.75 2.94 -15.78
CA GLU A 446 -7.95 2.55 -15.03
C GLU A 446 -7.82 2.78 -13.51
N ALA A 447 -6.63 3.16 -13.01
CA ALA A 447 -6.41 3.59 -11.63
C ALA A 447 -7.24 4.83 -11.24
N THR A 448 -7.76 5.56 -12.22
CA THR A 448 -8.67 6.71 -12.07
C THR A 448 -9.92 6.42 -11.20
N ILE A 449 -10.36 5.16 -11.09
CA ILE A 449 -11.42 4.75 -10.14
C ILE A 449 -11.01 5.01 -8.68
N PHE A 450 -9.74 4.83 -8.34
CA PHE A 450 -9.25 4.96 -6.96
C PHE A 450 -9.08 6.43 -6.54
N PHE A 451 -8.93 7.38 -7.46
CA PHE A 451 -8.52 8.75 -7.12
C PHE A 451 -9.48 9.48 -6.17
N PRO A 452 -10.83 9.42 -6.31
CA PRO A 452 -11.74 10.01 -5.34
C PRO A 452 -11.62 9.37 -3.95
N PHE A 453 -11.44 8.05 -3.89
CA PHE A 453 -11.32 7.29 -2.66
C PHE A 453 -9.96 7.50 -1.96
N ILE A 454 -8.87 7.62 -2.72
CA ILE A 454 -7.52 7.95 -2.21
C ILE A 454 -7.56 9.32 -1.54
N ARG A 455 -8.12 10.33 -2.22
CA ARG A 455 -8.29 11.68 -1.67
C ARG A 455 -9.12 11.69 -0.39
N GLU A 456 -10.28 11.02 -0.40
CA GLU A 456 -11.15 10.93 0.77
C GLU A 456 -10.46 10.21 1.94
N THR A 457 -9.69 9.16 1.68
CA THR A 457 -9.00 8.39 2.73
C THR A 457 -7.73 9.08 3.24
N ALA A 458 -7.07 9.90 2.42
CA ALA A 458 -5.99 10.78 2.85
C ALA A 458 -6.49 11.86 3.83
N ALA A 459 -7.66 12.45 3.56
CA ALA A 459 -8.26 13.46 4.44
C ALA A 459 -8.94 12.85 5.68
N ASN A 460 -9.82 11.87 5.48
CA ASN A 460 -10.78 11.38 6.49
C ASN A 460 -10.53 9.91 6.90
N GLY A 461 -9.33 9.38 6.63
CA GLY A 461 -8.94 8.02 6.98
C GLY A 461 -9.05 7.68 8.48
N PRO A 462 -9.29 6.39 8.84
CA PRO A 462 -9.68 5.99 10.19
C PRO A 462 -8.58 6.15 11.26
N ASN A 463 -7.32 6.32 10.86
CA ASN A 463 -6.20 6.63 11.73
C ASN A 463 -5.12 7.38 10.93
N ARG A 464 -4.21 8.04 11.66
CA ARG A 464 -3.13 8.85 11.07
C ARG A 464 -2.23 8.08 10.11
N ARG A 465 -1.85 6.84 10.43
CA ARG A 465 -0.98 6.01 9.56
C ARG A 465 -1.66 5.64 8.24
N THR A 466 -3.00 5.50 8.24
CA THR A 466 -3.79 5.34 7.02
C THR A 466 -3.87 6.65 6.24
N GLN A 467 -4.11 7.80 6.89
CA GLN A 467 -4.09 9.12 6.23
C GLN A 467 -2.74 9.39 5.55
N GLU A 468 -1.62 9.14 6.25
CA GLU A 468 -0.26 9.36 5.75
C GLU A 468 0.11 8.48 4.55
N ILE A 469 -0.28 7.20 4.52
CA ILE A 469 -0.01 6.34 3.35
C ILE A 469 -0.92 6.68 2.16
N TYR A 470 -2.15 7.16 2.38
CA TYR A 470 -3.00 7.60 1.27
C TYR A 470 -2.61 9.00 0.75
N ASP A 471 -2.11 9.89 1.60
CA ASP A 471 -1.50 11.14 1.15
C ASP A 471 -0.26 10.88 0.28
N SER A 472 0.58 9.88 0.60
CA SER A 472 1.75 9.55 -0.22
C SER A 472 1.42 9.01 -1.62
N LEU A 473 0.15 8.70 -1.91
CA LEU A 473 -0.37 8.35 -3.24
C LEU A 473 -0.82 9.57 -4.07
N LEU A 474 -1.05 10.73 -3.44
CA LEU A 474 -1.39 11.97 -4.13
C LEU A 474 -0.11 12.61 -4.71
N PRO A 475 -0.16 13.33 -5.84
CA PRO A 475 1.03 13.95 -6.42
C PRO A 475 1.52 15.16 -5.62
N ILE A 476 2.79 15.56 -5.85
CA ILE A 476 3.35 16.82 -5.34
C ILE A 476 2.54 18.04 -5.78
N THR A 477 2.40 19.02 -4.89
CA THR A 477 1.67 20.27 -5.14
C THR A 477 2.59 21.45 -5.48
N ASN A 478 3.83 21.38 -5.01
CA ASN A 478 4.82 22.45 -5.03
C ASN A 478 6.09 21.97 -5.76
N ALA A 479 6.97 22.90 -6.14
CA ALA A 479 8.30 22.54 -6.64
C ALA A 479 9.16 21.93 -5.51
N VAL A 480 9.99 20.95 -5.88
CA VAL A 480 10.99 20.29 -5.02
C VAL A 480 12.37 20.63 -5.59
N THR A 481 13.19 21.31 -4.80
CA THR A 481 14.50 21.81 -5.23
C THR A 481 15.58 21.45 -4.21
N GLU A 482 16.57 20.68 -4.64
CA GLU A 482 17.78 20.35 -3.89
C GLU A 482 18.95 21.17 -4.45
N ASP A 483 19.65 21.93 -3.60
CA ASP A 483 20.98 22.47 -3.91
C ASP A 483 22.00 21.79 -3.00
N PHE A 484 22.77 20.88 -3.58
CA PHE A 484 23.74 20.04 -2.88
C PHE A 484 25.01 20.80 -2.45
N SER A 485 25.14 22.07 -2.82
CA SER A 485 26.17 22.97 -2.29
C SER A 485 25.72 23.72 -1.03
N LEU A 486 24.41 23.73 -0.73
CA LEU A 486 23.81 24.43 0.41
C LEU A 486 23.26 23.48 1.49
N ALA A 487 22.70 22.33 1.10
CA ALA A 487 21.99 21.41 1.99
C ALA A 487 22.23 19.93 1.64
N PRO A 488 22.06 19.01 2.60
CA PRO A 488 21.94 17.58 2.30
C PRO A 488 20.60 17.28 1.60
N LEU A 489 20.53 16.12 0.94
CA LEU A 489 19.31 15.61 0.29
C LEU A 489 18.10 15.59 1.24
N SER A 490 16.98 16.14 0.79
CA SER A 490 15.72 16.18 1.52
C SER A 490 14.95 14.84 1.49
N ASP A 491 14.00 14.71 2.42
CA ASP A 491 13.02 13.62 2.46
C ASP A 491 12.09 13.54 1.23
N ALA A 492 12.17 14.45 0.25
CA ALA A 492 11.38 14.34 -0.97
C ALA A 492 11.82 13.18 -1.90
N TRP A 493 13.04 12.65 -1.72
CA TRP A 493 13.62 11.65 -2.61
C TRP A 493 13.85 10.28 -1.96
N ILE A 494 14.00 9.26 -2.80
CA ILE A 494 14.40 7.89 -2.44
C ILE A 494 15.66 7.56 -3.26
N PRO A 495 16.86 7.54 -2.65
CA PRO A 495 18.06 7.04 -3.29
C PRO A 495 18.05 5.50 -3.36
N TRP A 496 18.52 4.94 -4.48
CA TRP A 496 18.72 3.50 -4.66
C TRP A 496 20.12 3.23 -5.23
N ASN A 497 20.86 2.37 -4.55
CA ASN A 497 22.30 2.11 -4.70
C ASN A 497 23.17 3.37 -4.53
N GLY A 498 23.78 3.52 -3.33
CA GLY A 498 24.92 4.40 -3.08
C GLY A 498 24.74 5.88 -3.44
N MET A 499 24.33 6.70 -2.48
CA MET A 499 24.35 8.16 -2.60
C MET A 499 25.14 8.78 -1.45
N HIS A 500 26.21 9.50 -1.78
CA HIS A 500 27.20 9.99 -0.81
C HIS A 500 27.51 11.48 -1.03
N ALA A 501 27.68 12.23 0.06
CA ALA A 501 28.14 13.60 0.00
C ALA A 501 29.65 13.65 -0.33
N SER A 502 30.03 14.37 -1.38
CA SER A 502 31.43 14.67 -1.69
C SER A 502 31.93 15.81 -0.81
N PHE A 503 33.22 15.79 -0.46
CA PHE A 503 33.96 16.86 0.25
C PHE A 503 33.90 18.25 -0.43
N SER A 504 33.24 18.39 -1.58
CA SER A 504 33.23 19.59 -2.44
C SER A 504 31.86 20.22 -2.66
N GLY A 505 30.84 19.90 -1.83
CA GLY A 505 29.48 20.44 -1.99
C GLY A 505 28.78 19.90 -3.25
N LYS A 506 28.97 18.60 -3.51
CA LYS A 506 28.37 17.84 -4.60
C LYS A 506 27.87 16.53 -4.03
N TYR A 507 26.79 15.98 -4.56
CA TYR A 507 26.34 14.63 -4.21
C TYR A 507 26.68 13.64 -5.31
N GLU A 508 27.23 12.50 -4.92
CA GLU A 508 27.68 11.46 -5.83
C GLU A 508 26.74 10.26 -5.77
N LEU A 509 26.18 9.89 -6.91
CA LEU A 509 25.26 8.76 -7.10
C LEU A 509 26.01 7.65 -7.86
N THR A 510 26.11 6.46 -7.28
CA THR A 510 27.05 5.41 -7.69
C THR A 510 26.43 4.02 -7.66
N ALA A 511 26.43 3.32 -8.80
CA ALA A 511 26.03 1.92 -8.85
C ALA A 511 26.96 1.04 -8.00
N SER A 512 26.40 0.08 -7.28
CA SER A 512 27.17 -0.95 -6.57
C SER A 512 27.71 -2.00 -7.54
N ALA A 513 28.68 -2.82 -7.09
CA ALA A 513 29.40 -3.76 -7.95
C ALA A 513 28.52 -4.76 -8.73
N SER A 514 27.29 -5.01 -8.28
CA SER A 514 26.34 -5.98 -8.85
C SER A 514 25.27 -5.36 -9.76
N VAL A 515 25.23 -4.04 -9.96
CA VAL A 515 24.15 -3.34 -10.69
C VAL A 515 24.66 -2.40 -11.78
N SER A 516 23.83 -2.20 -12.80
CA SER A 516 24.09 -1.31 -13.96
C SER A 516 23.58 0.12 -13.76
N GLU A 517 22.76 0.37 -12.74
CA GLU A 517 22.06 1.64 -12.50
C GLU A 517 22.03 1.98 -10.99
N ALA A 518 22.23 3.25 -10.67
CA ALA A 518 21.86 3.85 -9.38
C ALA A 518 20.88 4.98 -9.67
N PHE A 519 19.81 5.14 -8.90
CA PHE A 519 18.78 6.14 -9.19
C PHE A 519 18.31 6.92 -7.96
N LEU A 520 17.76 8.11 -8.21
CA LEU A 520 17.15 8.98 -7.22
C LEU A 520 15.70 9.26 -7.62
N ARG A 521 14.74 8.58 -6.99
CA ARG A 521 13.29 8.63 -7.29
C ARG A 521 12.60 9.70 -6.45
N LEU A 522 11.75 10.52 -7.07
CA LEU A 522 10.93 11.51 -6.40
C LEU A 522 9.70 10.86 -5.76
N LYS A 523 9.44 11.09 -4.47
CA LYS A 523 8.20 10.67 -3.79
C LYS A 523 7.01 11.50 -4.33
N LYS A 524 5.79 10.94 -4.29
CA LYS A 524 4.57 11.64 -4.75
C LYS A 524 4.67 12.11 -6.21
N SER A 525 5.33 11.34 -7.07
CA SER A 525 5.57 11.66 -8.49
C SER A 525 4.82 10.74 -9.46
N GLU A 526 4.20 9.68 -8.94
CA GLU A 526 3.50 8.63 -9.68
C GLU A 526 2.34 9.18 -10.52
N LEU A 527 1.61 10.16 -9.97
CA LEU A 527 0.51 10.86 -10.64
C LEU A 527 0.92 12.26 -11.17
N LEU A 528 2.23 12.56 -11.25
CA LEU A 528 2.73 13.82 -11.79
C LEU A 528 2.57 13.85 -13.32
N ARG A 529 1.48 14.48 -13.76
CA ARG A 529 0.98 14.47 -15.14
C ARG A 529 1.76 15.39 -16.08
N ASP A 530 1.73 16.69 -15.83
CA ASP A 530 2.49 17.73 -16.53
C ASP A 530 3.52 18.27 -15.53
N GLY A 531 4.78 18.42 -15.96
CA GLY A 531 5.89 18.67 -15.05
C GLY A 531 7.20 18.95 -15.79
N VAL A 532 8.19 19.45 -15.06
CA VAL A 532 9.58 19.54 -15.52
C VAL A 532 10.51 19.02 -14.43
N ILE A 533 11.48 18.20 -14.82
CA ILE A 533 12.61 17.78 -13.99
C ILE A 533 13.90 18.32 -14.62
N THR A 534 14.69 19.04 -13.85
CA THR A 534 15.97 19.65 -14.23
C THR A 534 17.06 19.18 -13.29
N VAL A 535 18.24 18.86 -13.82
CA VAL A 535 19.39 18.42 -13.02
C VAL A 535 20.68 19.04 -13.54
N THR A 536 21.52 19.53 -12.62
CA THR A 536 22.83 20.10 -12.93
C THR A 536 23.92 19.08 -12.58
N ILE A 537 24.60 18.57 -13.60
CA ILE A 537 25.61 17.52 -13.51
C ILE A 537 27.00 18.16 -13.67
N ASP A 538 27.92 17.87 -12.75
CA ASP A 538 29.32 18.33 -12.83
C ASP A 538 30.18 17.35 -13.63
N GLU A 539 30.11 16.06 -13.28
CA GLU A 539 30.86 14.95 -13.90
C GLU A 539 30.01 13.67 -13.95
N SER A 540 30.37 12.73 -14.83
CA SER A 540 29.58 11.54 -15.15
C SER A 540 30.43 10.45 -15.79
N VAL A 541 30.27 9.20 -15.32
CA VAL A 541 30.86 7.98 -15.91
C VAL A 541 29.72 7.06 -16.34
N GLY A 542 29.73 6.71 -17.62
CA GLY A 542 28.61 6.02 -18.28
C GLY A 542 27.57 6.99 -18.85
N ALA A 543 26.41 6.43 -19.17
CA ALA A 543 25.22 7.15 -19.61
C ALA A 543 24.56 7.86 -18.42
N PHE A 544 23.72 8.86 -18.70
CA PHE A 544 22.91 9.50 -17.66
C PHE A 544 21.51 9.84 -18.19
N TRP A 545 20.49 9.49 -17.41
CA TRP A 545 19.08 9.61 -17.78
C TRP A 545 18.27 10.37 -16.72
N LEU A 546 17.43 11.28 -17.20
CA LEU A 546 16.26 11.81 -16.51
C LEU A 546 15.07 10.94 -16.92
N TYR A 547 14.28 10.50 -15.95
CA TYR A 547 13.06 9.72 -16.17
C TYR A 547 11.83 10.48 -15.71
N ALA A 548 10.75 10.33 -16.47
CA ALA A 548 9.40 10.67 -16.07
C ALA A 548 8.51 9.46 -16.42
N ARG A 549 7.42 9.25 -15.66
CA ARG A 549 6.46 8.17 -15.94
C ARG A 549 7.12 6.78 -16.06
N ARG A 550 8.07 6.50 -15.17
CA ARG A 550 8.70 5.18 -15.05
C ARG A 550 7.84 4.25 -14.21
N SER A 551 7.75 3.00 -14.65
CA SER A 551 7.14 1.86 -13.96
C SER A 551 7.84 0.57 -14.44
N ALA A 552 7.44 -0.58 -13.92
CA ALA A 552 7.88 -1.89 -14.40
C ALA A 552 7.57 -2.14 -15.90
N ARG A 553 6.57 -1.44 -16.47
CA ARG A 553 6.13 -1.60 -17.87
C ARG A 553 6.52 -0.44 -18.78
N ALA A 554 6.52 0.78 -18.25
CA ALA A 554 6.62 2.02 -19.01
C ALA A 554 7.81 2.88 -18.59
N MET A 555 8.37 3.67 -19.51
CA MET A 555 9.21 4.81 -19.14
C MET A 555 9.29 5.84 -20.27
N LEU A 556 9.28 7.12 -19.90
CA LEU A 556 9.80 8.22 -20.72
C LEU A 556 11.17 8.60 -20.16
N ARG A 557 12.21 8.64 -20.99
CA ARG A 557 13.56 9.05 -20.59
C ARG A 557 14.20 10.05 -21.53
N PHE A 558 15.00 10.96 -20.98
CA PHE A 558 15.83 11.91 -21.72
C PHE A 558 17.24 11.94 -21.10
N GLY A 559 18.27 11.94 -21.93
CA GLY A 559 19.65 11.83 -21.44
C GLY A 559 20.64 11.51 -22.54
N TYR A 560 21.87 11.21 -22.17
CA TYR A 560 22.93 10.82 -23.10
C TYR A 560 23.46 9.42 -22.78
N ASP A 561 23.97 8.75 -23.81
CA ASP A 561 24.53 7.41 -23.73
C ASP A 561 26.05 7.34 -23.94
N ASN A 562 26.57 6.11 -23.92
CA ASN A 562 27.97 5.81 -24.18
C ASN A 562 28.36 5.89 -25.66
N ASP A 563 27.37 5.93 -26.58
CA ASP A 563 27.58 5.95 -28.02
C ASP A 563 27.84 7.38 -28.55
N GLY A 564 27.75 8.40 -27.67
CA GLY A 564 27.88 9.80 -28.02
C GLY A 564 26.59 10.44 -28.56
N PHE A 565 25.43 9.93 -28.16
CA PHE A 565 24.12 10.48 -28.55
C PHE A 565 23.35 10.99 -27.33
N ILE A 566 22.72 12.16 -27.49
CA ILE A 566 21.64 12.60 -26.61
C ILE A 566 20.31 12.10 -27.20
N ARG A 567 19.50 11.43 -26.38
CA ARG A 567 18.26 10.77 -26.80
C ARG A 567 17.07 11.14 -25.91
N LEU A 568 15.89 11.14 -26.52
CA LEU A 568 14.59 11.27 -25.87
C LEU A 568 13.75 10.06 -26.32
N GLN A 569 13.28 9.24 -25.39
CA GLN A 569 12.72 7.92 -25.70
C GLN A 569 11.49 7.59 -24.86
N THR A 570 10.51 6.92 -25.46
CA THR A 570 9.40 6.28 -24.76
C THR A 570 9.46 4.76 -24.95
N TRP A 571 9.28 4.02 -23.86
CA TRP A 571 9.28 2.56 -23.82
C TRP A 571 7.96 2.05 -23.20
N TYR A 572 7.45 0.94 -23.72
CA TYR A 572 6.31 0.22 -23.14
C TYR A 572 6.39 -1.29 -23.44
N ASP A 573 6.30 -2.11 -22.39
CA ASP A 573 6.51 -3.57 -22.39
C ASP A 573 7.86 -3.99 -22.96
N GLY A 574 8.95 -3.41 -22.41
CA GLY A 574 10.33 -3.67 -22.84
C GLY A 574 10.67 -3.22 -24.27
N ARG A 575 9.72 -2.64 -25.00
CA ARG A 575 9.89 -2.20 -26.40
C ARG A 575 9.92 -0.68 -26.49
N LEU A 576 10.91 -0.18 -27.22
CA LEU A 576 11.00 1.22 -27.65
C LEU A 576 9.79 1.56 -28.54
N ARG A 577 9.03 2.60 -28.17
CA ARG A 577 7.80 3.04 -28.86
C ARG A 577 7.99 4.32 -29.66
N SER A 578 8.86 5.21 -29.20
CA SER A 578 9.34 6.36 -29.96
C SER A 578 10.75 6.71 -29.50
N SER A 579 11.58 7.21 -30.41
CA SER A 579 12.93 7.69 -30.10
C SER A 579 13.28 8.87 -30.99
N GLU A 580 13.75 9.94 -30.36
CA GLU A 580 14.52 11.01 -30.99
C GLU A 580 15.99 10.88 -30.51
N ALA A 581 16.95 11.19 -31.38
CA ALA A 581 18.37 11.11 -31.06
C ALA A 581 19.18 12.12 -31.88
N GLN A 582 20.20 12.74 -31.28
CA GLN A 582 21.19 13.57 -31.98
C GLN A 582 22.61 13.25 -31.48
N PRO A 583 23.63 13.27 -32.36
CA PRO A 583 25.03 13.22 -31.93
C PRO A 583 25.33 14.38 -30.96
N TRP A 584 25.90 14.07 -29.81
CA TRP A 584 26.13 15.04 -28.75
C TRP A 584 27.39 14.71 -27.95
N LEU A 585 28.37 15.60 -28.02
CA LEU A 585 29.54 15.55 -27.16
C LEU A 585 29.27 16.40 -25.91
N ARG A 586 29.38 15.80 -24.73
CA ARG A 586 29.24 16.51 -23.45
C ARG A 586 30.25 17.66 -23.38
N PRO A 587 29.82 18.93 -23.22
CA PRO A 587 30.77 20.04 -23.08
C PRO A 587 31.53 19.95 -21.75
N PRO A 588 32.72 20.57 -21.65
CA PRO A 588 33.51 20.55 -20.43
C PRO A 588 32.84 21.31 -19.28
N GLY A 589 32.98 20.78 -18.05
CA GLY A 589 32.38 21.37 -16.85
C GLY A 589 30.90 21.04 -16.69
N LYS A 590 30.14 21.99 -16.11
CA LYS A 590 28.76 21.81 -15.67
C LYS A 590 27.77 21.74 -16.84
N VAL A 591 26.84 20.78 -16.79
CA VAL A 591 25.74 20.64 -17.74
C VAL A 591 24.42 20.57 -17.00
N SER A 592 23.49 21.48 -17.33
CA SER A 592 22.09 21.38 -16.93
C SER A 592 21.32 20.63 -18.02
N LEU A 593 20.58 19.59 -17.62
CA LEU A 593 19.62 18.89 -18.48
C LEU A 593 18.22 19.05 -17.90
N SER A 594 17.20 19.24 -18.75
CA SER A 594 15.79 19.26 -18.33
C SER A 594 14.92 18.39 -19.23
N LEU A 595 13.95 17.69 -18.62
CA LEU A 595 12.87 16.98 -19.30
C LEU A 595 11.54 17.66 -18.97
N GLU A 596 10.91 18.30 -19.96
CA GLU A 596 9.59 18.93 -19.84
C GLU A 596 8.51 18.01 -20.43
N VAL A 597 7.46 17.75 -19.66
CA VAL A 597 6.28 16.96 -20.05
C VAL A 597 5.05 17.88 -20.05
N ARG A 598 4.41 18.06 -21.21
CA ARG A 598 3.18 18.85 -21.38
C ARG A 598 2.20 18.11 -22.29
N GLY A 599 0.94 17.94 -21.87
CA GLY A 599 -0.05 17.24 -22.69
C GLY A 599 0.42 15.81 -23.02
N ASP A 600 0.27 15.35 -24.26
CA ASP A 600 0.77 14.02 -24.67
C ASP A 600 2.13 14.12 -25.41
N GLY A 601 2.96 15.09 -25.02
CA GLY A 601 4.30 15.29 -25.55
C GLY A 601 5.37 15.64 -24.51
N ALA A 602 6.61 15.25 -24.82
CA ALA A 602 7.79 15.60 -24.03
C ALA A 602 8.87 16.27 -24.87
N MET A 603 9.73 17.05 -24.21
CA MET A 603 10.88 17.73 -24.82
C MET A 603 12.08 17.70 -23.87
N GLY A 604 13.26 17.42 -24.42
CA GLY A 604 14.53 17.51 -23.72
C GLY A 604 15.26 18.83 -24.00
N PHE A 605 15.89 19.39 -22.97
CA PHE A 605 16.66 20.64 -23.03
C PHE A 605 18.06 20.45 -22.44
N GLN A 606 19.04 21.17 -22.98
CA GLN A 606 20.38 21.36 -22.41
C GLN A 606 20.60 22.85 -22.15
N ASN A 607 20.94 23.22 -20.92
CA ASN A 607 21.18 24.62 -20.51
C ASN A 607 20.06 25.57 -21.00
N GLY A 608 18.79 25.14 -20.89
CA GLY A 608 17.60 25.88 -21.34
C GLY A 608 17.29 25.82 -22.85
N ARG A 609 18.22 25.35 -23.70
CA ARG A 609 18.02 25.19 -25.15
C ARG A 609 17.38 23.83 -25.47
N ALA A 610 16.34 23.82 -26.30
CA ALA A 610 15.70 22.57 -26.75
C ALA A 610 16.67 21.74 -27.62
N MET A 611 16.72 20.43 -27.38
CA MET A 611 17.59 19.49 -28.11
C MET A 611 16.92 18.87 -29.33
N PHE A 612 15.60 19.01 -29.49
CA PHE A 612 14.85 18.46 -30.61
C PHE A 612 13.90 19.52 -31.19
N ASN A 613 13.59 19.41 -32.49
CA ASN A 613 12.75 20.37 -33.20
C ASN A 613 11.24 20.16 -32.93
N THR A 614 10.83 18.97 -32.47
CA THR A 614 9.44 18.62 -32.16
C THR A 614 9.33 17.87 -30.84
N ARG A 615 8.17 17.90 -30.19
CA ARG A 615 7.91 17.07 -29.01
C ARG A 615 7.75 15.61 -29.43
N ILE A 616 8.43 14.68 -28.73
CA ILE A 616 8.16 13.26 -28.88
C ILE A 616 6.72 12.97 -28.45
N ARG A 617 6.02 12.05 -29.12
CA ARG A 617 4.69 11.61 -28.67
C ARG A 617 4.84 10.68 -27.47
N ILE A 618 4.05 10.92 -26.43
CA ILE A 618 3.88 9.98 -25.33
C ILE A 618 2.72 9.03 -25.69
N PRO A 619 2.93 7.70 -25.71
CA PRO A 619 1.84 6.73 -25.91
C PRO A 619 0.79 6.84 -24.78
N LYS A 620 -0.47 6.48 -25.04
CA LYS A 620 -1.53 6.57 -24.01
C LYS A 620 -1.23 5.66 -22.82
N GLU A 621 -0.53 4.57 -23.05
CA GLU A 621 -0.09 3.57 -22.09
C GLU A 621 1.03 4.08 -21.17
N VAL A 622 1.77 5.13 -21.58
CA VAL A 622 2.79 5.82 -20.77
C VAL A 622 2.12 7.05 -20.10
N CYS A 623 1.03 6.78 -19.38
CA CYS A 623 0.15 7.78 -18.78
C CYS A 623 0.70 8.38 -17.48
N TYR A 624 1.20 7.51 -16.60
CA TYR A 624 1.57 7.78 -15.21
C TYR A 624 2.86 7.00 -14.88
N GLY A 625 3.40 7.19 -13.68
CA GLY A 625 4.65 6.58 -13.20
C GLY A 625 5.60 7.61 -12.58
N TRP A 626 6.53 7.12 -11.78
CA TRP A 626 7.43 7.96 -10.99
C TRP A 626 8.51 8.64 -11.83
N TRP A 627 9.07 9.70 -11.26
CA TRP A 627 10.10 10.54 -11.88
C TRP A 627 11.43 10.33 -11.13
N SER A 628 12.55 10.35 -11.86
CA SER A 628 13.88 10.12 -11.27
C SER A 628 15.04 10.64 -12.13
N ILE A 629 16.25 10.56 -11.58
CA ILE A 629 17.51 10.60 -12.34
C ILE A 629 18.31 9.31 -12.11
N ALA A 630 19.19 8.93 -13.05
CA ALA A 630 20.13 7.83 -12.88
C ALA A 630 21.36 7.92 -13.81
N PRO A 631 22.61 7.74 -13.32
CA PRO A 631 23.70 7.19 -14.12
C PRO A 631 23.45 5.71 -14.46
N TYR A 632 23.85 5.29 -15.67
CA TYR A 632 23.73 3.92 -16.17
C TYR A 632 25.01 3.45 -16.90
N SER A 633 25.38 2.19 -16.72
CA SER A 633 26.51 1.56 -17.41
C SER A 633 26.21 0.09 -17.72
N PRO A 634 26.55 -0.43 -18.92
CA PRO A 634 26.50 -1.87 -19.19
C PRO A 634 27.53 -2.65 -18.35
N ASN A 635 28.60 -1.99 -17.91
CA ASN A 635 29.56 -2.55 -16.96
C ASN A 635 29.04 -2.27 -15.53
N LEU A 636 28.75 -3.34 -14.77
CA LEU A 636 28.24 -3.26 -13.41
C LEU A 636 29.20 -2.47 -12.49
N GLY A 637 28.65 -1.70 -11.55
CA GLY A 637 29.41 -0.84 -10.63
C GLY A 637 30.15 0.36 -11.25
N ALA A 638 30.21 0.49 -12.57
CA ALA A 638 30.95 1.58 -13.24
C ALA A 638 30.10 2.85 -13.47
N ALA A 639 28.79 2.81 -13.22
CA ALA A 639 27.89 3.96 -13.40
C ALA A 639 28.01 4.94 -12.22
N LYS A 640 28.38 6.19 -12.51
CA LYS A 640 28.60 7.23 -11.49
C LYS A 640 28.22 8.62 -12.02
N ALA A 641 27.62 9.46 -11.19
CA ALA A 641 27.39 10.88 -11.51
C ALA A 641 27.57 11.79 -10.29
N SER A 642 28.20 12.95 -10.52
CA SER A 642 28.36 14.04 -9.56
C SER A 642 27.32 15.12 -9.85
N ILE A 643 26.38 15.30 -8.94
CA ILE A 643 25.19 16.15 -9.06
C ILE A 643 25.35 17.37 -8.15
N LEU A 644 24.96 18.54 -8.67
CA LEU A 644 25.06 19.83 -7.97
C LEU A 644 23.69 20.35 -7.51
N SER A 645 22.67 20.18 -8.34
CA SER A 645 21.30 20.51 -8.00
C SER A 645 20.33 19.65 -8.79
N ILE A 646 19.13 19.44 -8.22
CA ILE A 646 18.00 18.86 -8.91
C ILE A 646 16.73 19.62 -8.53
N GLU A 647 15.92 19.95 -9.52
CA GLU A 647 14.67 20.71 -9.40
C GLU A 647 13.58 19.91 -10.12
N THR A 648 12.44 19.69 -9.47
CA THR A 648 11.23 19.16 -10.14
C THR A 648 10.02 20.00 -9.75
N SER A 649 9.33 20.55 -10.75
CA SER A 649 8.08 21.30 -10.56
C SER A 649 6.91 20.63 -11.28
N PRO A 650 5.71 20.56 -10.67
CA PRO A 650 4.48 20.42 -11.43
C PRO A 650 4.32 21.61 -12.37
N LEU A 651 3.60 21.41 -13.48
CA LEU A 651 3.26 22.47 -14.44
C LEU A 651 1.73 22.57 -14.57
N PRO A 652 1.13 23.77 -14.43
CA PRO A 652 -0.32 23.94 -14.37
C PRO A 652 -1.00 23.61 -15.71
N ALA A 653 -2.12 22.87 -15.67
CA ALA A 653 -2.86 22.48 -16.87
C ALA A 653 -3.62 23.67 -17.49
N GLY A 654 -3.08 24.21 -18.59
CA GLY A 654 -3.74 25.24 -19.39
C GLY A 654 -4.66 24.65 -20.46
N ILE A 655 -5.89 25.11 -20.53
CA ILE A 655 -6.91 24.70 -21.52
C ILE A 655 -7.28 25.92 -22.37
N ALA A 656 -6.98 25.89 -23.66
CA ALA A 656 -7.36 26.94 -24.60
C ALA A 656 -8.78 26.71 -25.15
N LEU A 657 -9.75 27.47 -24.64
CA LEU A 657 -11.13 27.50 -25.10
C LEU A 657 -11.23 28.40 -26.34
N VAL A 658 -11.62 27.84 -27.48
CA VAL A 658 -11.70 28.53 -28.77
C VAL A 658 -13.16 28.64 -29.23
N PRO A 659 -13.67 29.82 -29.62
CA PRO A 659 -15.03 29.95 -30.13
C PRO A 659 -15.22 29.20 -31.46
N GLN A 660 -16.48 29.09 -31.89
CA GLN A 660 -16.80 28.76 -33.27
C GLN A 660 -16.27 29.88 -34.18
N LEU A 661 -15.47 29.52 -35.18
CA LEU A 661 -14.76 30.45 -36.07
C LEU A 661 -14.83 29.98 -37.52
N PRO A 662 -14.91 30.90 -38.50
CA PRO A 662 -14.77 30.56 -39.90
C PRO A 662 -13.31 30.15 -40.23
N ASN A 663 -13.14 29.35 -41.29
CA ASN A 663 -11.86 28.68 -41.58
C ASN A 663 -10.66 29.64 -41.82
N ASP A 664 -10.91 30.87 -42.25
CA ASP A 664 -9.92 31.93 -42.44
C ASP A 664 -9.46 32.60 -41.13
N ALA A 665 -10.27 32.54 -40.07
CA ALA A 665 -9.93 33.03 -38.74
C ALA A 665 -9.12 32.02 -37.89
N ILE A 666 -9.06 30.74 -38.31
CA ILE A 666 -8.33 29.69 -37.57
C ILE A 666 -6.80 29.92 -37.53
N PRO A 667 -6.08 30.27 -38.62
CA PRO A 667 -4.62 30.36 -38.60
C PRO A 667 -4.04 31.45 -37.65
N PRO A 668 -4.61 32.67 -37.54
CA PRO A 668 -4.19 33.65 -36.54
C PRO A 668 -4.31 33.15 -35.09
N ILE A 669 -5.36 32.39 -34.77
CA ILE A 669 -5.55 31.79 -33.44
C ILE A 669 -4.55 30.65 -33.20
N GLN A 670 -4.29 29.81 -34.20
CA GLN A 670 -3.26 28.79 -34.12
C GLN A 670 -1.86 29.41 -33.91
N GLU A 671 -1.55 30.56 -34.52
CA GLU A 671 -0.30 31.30 -34.31
C GLU A 671 -0.18 31.87 -32.88
N LEU A 672 -1.25 32.45 -32.33
CA LEU A 672 -1.32 32.88 -30.92
C LEU A 672 -1.05 31.72 -29.96
N ILE A 673 -1.72 30.59 -30.19
CA ILE A 673 -1.55 29.38 -29.38
C ILE A 673 -0.13 28.81 -29.53
N ARG A 674 0.43 28.79 -30.75
CA ARG A 674 1.78 28.30 -31.05
C ARG A 674 2.87 29.05 -30.29
N ARG A 675 2.72 30.37 -30.10
CA ARG A 675 3.68 31.20 -29.32
C ARG A 675 3.75 30.80 -27.84
N ASN A 676 2.67 30.27 -27.29
CA ASN A 676 2.51 29.93 -25.87
C ASN A 676 2.34 28.41 -25.66
N VAL A 677 2.75 27.59 -26.64
CA VAL A 677 2.49 26.14 -26.72
C VAL A 677 3.22 25.28 -25.68
N ARG A 678 4.00 25.90 -24.78
CA ARG A 678 4.62 25.24 -23.62
C ARG A 678 3.82 25.43 -22.33
N ASP A 679 2.81 26.30 -22.36
CA ASP A 679 2.10 26.77 -21.17
C ASP A 679 0.69 26.12 -21.06
N ILE A 680 0.17 25.56 -22.16
CA ILE A 680 -1.07 24.77 -22.25
C ILE A 680 -0.82 23.26 -22.46
N SER A 681 -1.82 22.44 -22.16
CA SER A 681 -1.88 21.00 -22.47
C SER A 681 -2.97 20.62 -23.49
N THR A 682 -4.00 21.48 -23.63
CA THR A 682 -5.26 21.15 -24.30
C THR A 682 -5.78 22.32 -25.15
N ILE A 683 -6.35 22.03 -26.32
CA ILE A 683 -7.17 22.95 -27.12
C ILE A 683 -8.59 22.40 -27.19
N ALA A 684 -9.57 23.29 -27.01
CA ALA A 684 -10.98 22.97 -26.90
C ALA A 684 -11.81 23.96 -27.74
N PRO A 685 -12.03 23.68 -29.03
CA PRO A 685 -12.89 24.48 -29.90
C PRO A 685 -14.37 24.13 -29.69
N VAL A 686 -15.25 25.14 -29.69
CA VAL A 686 -16.71 24.94 -29.74
C VAL A 686 -17.07 24.21 -31.03
N ALA A 687 -17.76 23.08 -30.87
CA ALA A 687 -18.03 22.16 -31.97
C ALA A 687 -19.40 21.47 -31.92
N PHE A 688 -20.15 21.56 -30.81
CA PHE A 688 -21.50 21.00 -30.71
C PHE A 688 -22.37 21.95 -29.89
N ILE A 689 -23.37 22.58 -30.50
CA ILE A 689 -24.27 23.52 -29.81
C ILE A 689 -25.67 22.91 -29.64
N GLN A 690 -26.15 22.82 -28.39
CA GLN A 690 -27.50 22.34 -28.09
C GLN A 690 -28.54 23.25 -28.76
N HIS A 691 -29.37 22.66 -29.62
CA HIS A 691 -30.44 23.39 -30.32
C HIS A 691 -31.57 23.79 -29.36
N PRO A 692 -32.38 24.83 -29.66
CA PRO A 692 -33.46 25.30 -28.78
C PRO A 692 -34.56 24.28 -28.45
N ASN A 693 -34.66 23.18 -29.20
CA ASN A 693 -35.54 22.04 -28.92
C ASN A 693 -34.94 21.03 -27.92
N GLY A 694 -33.74 21.30 -27.39
CA GLY A 694 -33.00 20.45 -26.45
C GLY A 694 -32.14 19.36 -27.09
N SER A 695 -32.23 19.13 -28.42
CA SER A 695 -31.41 18.14 -29.11
C SER A 695 -29.98 18.63 -29.36
N LEU A 696 -29.04 17.70 -29.53
CA LEU A 696 -27.63 17.99 -29.79
C LEU A 696 -27.25 17.45 -31.19
N PRO A 697 -26.49 18.19 -32.02
CA PRO A 697 -26.11 17.72 -33.35
C PRO A 697 -25.20 16.48 -33.28
N THR A 698 -25.36 15.57 -34.23
CA THR A 698 -24.58 14.31 -34.32
C THR A 698 -23.24 14.49 -35.04
N THR A 699 -23.04 15.61 -35.73
CA THR A 699 -21.84 16.03 -36.43
C THR A 699 -21.33 17.36 -35.87
N PRO A 700 -20.01 17.62 -35.86
CA PRO A 700 -19.48 18.91 -35.46
C PRO A 700 -20.03 20.09 -36.28
N ASP A 701 -20.27 21.22 -35.61
CA ASP A 701 -20.65 22.51 -36.20
C ASP A 701 -19.45 23.28 -36.80
N VAL A 702 -18.24 22.69 -36.73
CA VAL A 702 -16.97 23.21 -37.27
C VAL A 702 -16.09 22.10 -37.85
N ASP A 703 -15.22 22.43 -38.81
CA ASP A 703 -14.18 21.48 -39.23
C ASP A 703 -13.11 21.32 -38.13
N LEU A 704 -13.03 20.12 -37.56
CA LEU A 704 -12.02 19.77 -36.56
C LEU A 704 -10.67 19.37 -37.18
N ALA A 705 -10.56 19.18 -38.50
CA ALA A 705 -9.31 18.73 -39.14
C ALA A 705 -8.11 19.68 -38.94
N PRO A 706 -8.23 21.03 -39.05
CA PRO A 706 -7.14 21.95 -38.75
C PRO A 706 -6.66 21.84 -37.30
N PHE A 707 -7.59 21.67 -36.35
CA PHE A 707 -7.27 21.50 -34.94
C PHE A 707 -6.65 20.12 -34.65
N LYS A 708 -7.15 19.05 -35.27
CA LYS A 708 -6.57 17.69 -35.19
C LYS A 708 -5.12 17.69 -35.70
N LEU A 709 -4.83 18.36 -36.82
CA LEU A 709 -3.47 18.50 -37.36
C LEU A 709 -2.55 19.27 -36.39
N PHE A 710 -2.99 20.44 -35.91
CA PHE A 710 -2.23 21.28 -34.99
C PHE A 710 -1.90 20.56 -33.68
N CYS A 711 -2.90 19.91 -33.08
CA CYS A 711 -2.75 19.13 -31.85
C CYS A 711 -1.80 17.94 -32.06
N ALA A 712 -1.94 17.20 -33.16
CA ALA A 712 -1.05 16.08 -33.50
C ALA A 712 0.42 16.50 -33.70
N PHE A 713 0.67 17.68 -34.28
CA PHE A 713 2.01 18.24 -34.46
C PHE A 713 2.62 18.74 -33.14
N HIS A 714 1.86 19.52 -32.35
CA HIS A 714 2.33 20.10 -31.10
C HIS A 714 2.25 19.18 -29.87
N ARG A 715 1.63 17.99 -30.02
CA ARG A 715 1.36 16.99 -28.98
C ARG A 715 0.43 17.48 -27.85
N LEU A 716 -0.48 18.38 -28.21
CA LEU A 716 -1.58 18.82 -27.36
C LEU A 716 -2.80 17.91 -27.55
N ARG A 717 -3.74 17.96 -26.61
CA ARG A 717 -5.04 17.30 -26.77
C ARG A 717 -6.04 18.16 -27.49
N LEU A 718 -6.95 17.49 -28.20
CA LEU A 718 -8.17 18.09 -28.74
C LEU A 718 -9.40 17.59 -27.97
N LEU A 719 -10.05 18.47 -27.21
CA LEU A 719 -11.28 18.19 -26.47
C LEU A 719 -12.37 19.16 -26.92
N PRO A 720 -13.14 18.85 -27.99
CA PRO A 720 -14.15 19.77 -28.51
C PRO A 720 -15.19 20.14 -27.43
N VAL A 721 -15.64 21.39 -27.42
CA VAL A 721 -16.63 21.90 -26.46
C VAL A 721 -18.04 21.60 -26.97
N VAL A 722 -18.82 21.00 -26.07
CA VAL A 722 -20.27 20.87 -26.14
C VAL A 722 -20.90 22.01 -25.34
N GLU A 723 -21.61 22.90 -26.01
CA GLU A 723 -22.41 23.96 -25.40
C GLU A 723 -23.75 23.38 -24.98
N LEU A 724 -23.89 23.06 -23.69
CA LEU A 724 -24.99 22.28 -23.12
C LEU A 724 -25.70 23.03 -21.97
N PRO A 725 -26.42 24.13 -22.27
CA PRO A 725 -27.12 24.92 -21.26
C PRO A 725 -28.20 24.13 -20.49
N TYR A 726 -28.79 23.09 -21.10
CA TYR A 726 -29.82 22.23 -20.51
C TYR A 726 -29.38 20.75 -20.50
N TYR A 727 -28.42 20.41 -19.64
CA TYR A 727 -27.86 19.05 -19.52
C TYR A 727 -28.91 17.98 -19.17
N SER A 728 -29.99 18.34 -18.48
CA SER A 728 -31.03 17.41 -18.01
C SER A 728 -31.86 16.79 -19.15
N ILE A 729 -31.81 17.36 -20.35
CA ILE A 729 -32.51 16.86 -21.55
C ILE A 729 -31.62 15.84 -22.32
N VAL A 730 -30.30 15.95 -22.21
CA VAL A 730 -29.34 15.14 -22.97
C VAL A 730 -28.76 14.04 -22.08
N LYS A 731 -29.11 12.78 -22.39
CA LYS A 731 -28.60 11.61 -21.67
C LYS A 731 -27.08 11.51 -21.82
N PRO A 732 -26.33 11.18 -20.74
CA PRO A 732 -24.87 11.00 -20.76
C PRO A 732 -24.34 10.17 -21.94
N LYS A 733 -25.03 9.07 -22.27
CA LYS A 733 -24.72 8.22 -23.42
C LYS A 733 -24.51 8.96 -24.75
N ILE A 734 -25.29 10.01 -25.02
CA ILE A 734 -25.19 10.79 -26.27
C ILE A 734 -23.80 11.44 -26.38
N LEU A 735 -23.24 11.92 -25.27
CA LEU A 735 -21.92 12.51 -25.21
C LEU A 735 -20.81 11.45 -25.36
N ALA A 736 -20.99 10.28 -24.75
CA ALA A 736 -20.07 9.15 -24.92
C ALA A 736 -20.06 8.62 -26.37
N ASP A 737 -21.24 8.54 -27.02
CA ASP A 737 -21.34 8.14 -28.41
C ASP A 737 -20.81 9.23 -29.38
N LEU A 738 -20.86 10.52 -29.05
CA LEU A 738 -20.13 11.56 -29.79
C LEU A 738 -18.61 11.38 -29.71
N ILE A 739 -18.06 11.08 -28.52
CA ILE A 739 -16.63 10.76 -28.35
C ILE A 739 -16.23 9.57 -29.21
N ARG A 740 -17.05 8.51 -29.19
CA ARG A 740 -16.84 7.25 -29.92
C ARG A 740 -16.89 7.46 -31.44
N ASN A 741 -17.93 8.12 -31.94
CA ASN A 741 -18.21 8.25 -33.37
C ASN A 741 -17.23 9.19 -34.08
N HIS A 742 -16.68 10.20 -33.39
CA HIS A 742 -15.72 11.16 -33.95
C HIS A 742 -14.25 10.87 -33.59
N SER A 743 -13.99 9.75 -32.92
CA SER A 743 -12.69 9.30 -32.42
C SER A 743 -11.97 10.40 -31.62
N LEU A 744 -12.65 10.97 -30.64
CA LEU A 744 -12.14 12.06 -29.80
C LEU A 744 -11.35 11.52 -28.61
N GLU A 745 -10.44 12.33 -28.06
CA GLU A 745 -9.70 11.99 -26.84
C GLU A 745 -10.48 12.33 -25.55
N GLY A 746 -11.68 12.88 -25.73
CA GLY A 746 -12.57 13.40 -24.71
C GLY A 746 -13.31 14.65 -25.21
N MET A 747 -14.06 15.31 -24.33
CA MET A 747 -14.75 16.57 -24.63
C MET A 747 -14.74 17.52 -23.43
N VAL A 748 -14.98 18.80 -23.70
CA VAL A 748 -15.39 19.78 -22.68
C VAL A 748 -16.91 19.93 -22.78
N VAL A 749 -17.62 20.04 -21.66
CA VAL A 749 -19.06 20.30 -21.62
C VAL A 749 -19.30 21.57 -20.83
N ARG A 750 -19.72 22.66 -21.48
CA ARG A 750 -20.05 23.90 -20.80
C ARG A 750 -21.53 23.87 -20.38
N VAL A 751 -21.78 24.13 -19.11
CA VAL A 751 -23.10 24.12 -18.48
C VAL A 751 -23.38 25.45 -17.77
N THR A 752 -24.67 25.79 -17.61
CA THR A 752 -25.13 26.96 -16.83
C THR A 752 -25.12 26.69 -15.32
N SER A 753 -25.39 25.44 -14.94
CA SER A 753 -25.45 24.92 -13.58
C SER A 753 -24.78 23.55 -13.53
N MET A 754 -24.04 23.25 -12.45
CA MET A 754 -23.34 21.98 -12.32
C MET A 754 -24.32 20.80 -12.23
N PRO A 755 -24.10 19.66 -12.92
CA PRO A 755 -24.96 18.49 -12.83
C PRO A 755 -24.94 17.83 -11.43
N PRO A 756 -25.99 17.10 -11.05
CA PRO A 756 -26.03 16.32 -9.82
C PRO A 756 -25.09 15.10 -9.89
N ARG A 757 -24.72 14.56 -8.72
CA ARG A 757 -23.77 13.43 -8.59
C ARG A 757 -24.19 12.17 -9.37
N ASN A 758 -25.48 11.91 -9.56
CA ASN A 758 -25.92 10.76 -10.37
C ASN A 758 -25.61 10.95 -11.86
N TRP A 759 -25.75 12.16 -12.41
CA TRP A 759 -25.37 12.44 -13.80
C TRP A 759 -23.87 12.22 -14.02
N PHE A 760 -23.04 12.63 -13.05
CA PHE A 760 -21.61 12.36 -13.07
C PHE A 760 -21.30 10.86 -13.00
N ALA A 761 -22.02 10.08 -12.19
CA ALA A 761 -21.84 8.63 -12.09
C ALA A 761 -22.30 7.89 -13.38
N GLU A 762 -23.45 8.25 -13.92
CA GLU A 762 -23.97 7.73 -15.20
C GLU A 762 -22.98 8.02 -16.35
N MET A 763 -22.46 9.26 -16.43
CA MET A 763 -21.48 9.64 -17.44
C MET A 763 -20.13 8.95 -17.24
N ALA A 764 -19.68 8.79 -15.99
CA ALA A 764 -18.45 8.06 -15.68
C ALA A 764 -18.51 6.59 -16.13
N ALA A 765 -19.67 5.94 -15.99
CA ALA A 765 -19.89 4.56 -16.45
C ALA A 765 -19.90 4.44 -17.98
N GLU A 766 -20.62 5.32 -18.70
CA GLU A 766 -20.64 5.31 -20.18
C GLU A 766 -19.22 5.50 -20.77
N LEU A 767 -18.38 6.34 -20.14
CA LEU A 767 -17.00 6.60 -20.56
C LEU A 767 -16.01 5.44 -20.31
N GLU A 768 -16.33 4.46 -19.45
CA GLU A 768 -15.52 3.25 -19.29
C GLU A 768 -15.48 2.41 -20.58
N SER A 769 -16.45 2.64 -21.49
CA SER A 769 -16.50 2.08 -22.84
C SER A 769 -15.80 2.90 -23.93
N THR A 770 -15.26 4.09 -23.62
CA THR A 770 -14.64 5.00 -24.61
C THR A 770 -13.20 5.41 -24.27
N ALA A 771 -12.81 5.38 -22.99
CA ALA A 771 -11.49 5.81 -22.51
C ALA A 771 -11.08 7.23 -22.94
N GLY A 772 -12.07 8.13 -23.11
CA GLY A 772 -11.88 9.56 -23.26
C GLY A 772 -12.33 10.31 -22.01
N ASN A 773 -11.66 11.40 -21.66
CA ASN A 773 -11.99 12.21 -20.48
C ASN A 773 -13.17 13.16 -20.75
N LEU A 774 -13.83 13.63 -19.70
CA LEU A 774 -14.78 14.73 -19.79
C LEU A 774 -14.44 15.85 -18.82
N ILE A 775 -14.38 17.09 -19.29
CA ILE A 775 -14.25 18.26 -18.42
C ILE A 775 -15.58 19.02 -18.43
N VAL A 776 -16.26 19.07 -17.29
CA VAL A 776 -17.48 19.89 -17.12
C VAL A 776 -17.07 21.26 -16.59
N ILE A 777 -17.49 22.32 -17.28
CA ILE A 777 -17.23 23.72 -16.91
C ILE A 777 -18.56 24.43 -16.66
N GLN A 778 -18.83 24.83 -15.42
CA GLN A 778 -19.96 25.69 -15.11
C GLN A 778 -19.60 27.15 -15.36
N SER A 779 -20.32 27.82 -16.25
CA SER A 779 -20.29 29.28 -16.36
C SER A 779 -21.70 29.84 -16.54
N THR A 780 -22.11 30.69 -15.61
CA THR A 780 -23.43 31.32 -15.57
C THR A 780 -23.59 32.44 -16.60
N GLN A 781 -22.49 33.05 -17.02
CA GLN A 781 -22.43 34.00 -18.12
C GLN A 781 -21.88 33.29 -19.38
N PRO A 782 -22.26 33.71 -20.59
CA PRO A 782 -21.74 33.10 -21.81
C PRO A 782 -20.29 33.55 -22.06
N LEU A 783 -19.42 32.62 -22.44
CA LEU A 783 -18.00 32.93 -22.71
C LEU A 783 -17.82 33.82 -23.95
N TRP A 784 -18.73 33.72 -24.92
CA TRP A 784 -18.80 34.53 -26.14
C TRP A 784 -20.24 35.01 -26.39
N PRO A 785 -20.48 36.10 -27.17
CA PRO A 785 -21.82 36.51 -27.56
C PRO A 785 -22.58 35.40 -28.30
N ALA A 786 -23.92 35.39 -28.23
CA ALA A 786 -24.71 34.42 -28.98
C ALA A 786 -24.56 34.65 -30.49
N GLU A 787 -24.67 33.59 -31.29
CA GLU A 787 -24.52 33.65 -32.77
C GLU A 787 -25.45 34.70 -33.42
N GLN A 788 -26.65 34.88 -32.85
CA GLN A 788 -27.65 35.86 -33.29
C GLN A 788 -27.26 37.31 -32.96
N GLU A 789 -26.38 37.52 -31.96
CA GLU A 789 -25.87 38.82 -31.51
C GLU A 789 -24.56 39.21 -32.20
N GLN A 790 -23.91 38.30 -32.95
CA GLN A 790 -22.61 38.54 -33.60
C GLN A 790 -22.61 39.64 -34.68
N LYS A 791 -23.77 40.22 -35.03
CA LYS A 791 -23.88 41.40 -35.89
C LYS A 791 -23.71 42.72 -35.14
N ASP A 792 -24.05 42.74 -33.85
CA ASP A 792 -23.87 43.86 -32.93
C ASP A 792 -22.77 43.52 -31.90
N ALA A 793 -21.77 42.75 -32.35
CA ALA A 793 -20.75 42.19 -31.47
C ALA A 793 -19.90 43.29 -30.80
N PRO A 794 -19.52 43.14 -29.52
CA PRO A 794 -18.70 44.11 -28.82
C PRO A 794 -17.35 44.30 -29.52
N SER A 795 -16.83 45.53 -29.51
CA SER A 795 -15.50 45.80 -30.05
C SER A 795 -14.43 44.97 -29.30
N PRO A 796 -13.25 44.72 -29.90
CA PRO A 796 -12.22 43.90 -29.26
C PRO A 796 -11.77 44.41 -27.88
N GLU A 797 -11.86 45.72 -27.61
CA GLU A 797 -11.60 46.30 -26.29
C GLU A 797 -12.73 45.98 -25.29
N GLU A 798 -14.00 46.07 -25.70
CA GLU A 798 -15.15 45.72 -24.87
C GLU A 798 -15.25 44.21 -24.61
N GLU A 799 -14.94 43.39 -25.61
CA GLU A 799 -14.84 41.93 -25.47
C GLU A 799 -13.75 41.56 -24.45
N PHE A 800 -12.58 42.18 -24.54
CA PHE A 800 -11.48 41.98 -23.57
C PHE A 800 -11.89 42.39 -22.15
N LEU A 801 -12.51 43.55 -21.97
CA LEU A 801 -12.97 44.02 -20.65
C LEU A 801 -14.05 43.10 -20.06
N ARG A 802 -15.01 42.64 -20.89
CA ARG A 802 -16.05 41.68 -20.48
C ARG A 802 -15.43 40.35 -20.03
N LEU A 803 -14.49 39.79 -20.80
CA LEU A 803 -13.80 38.55 -20.44
C LEU A 803 -13.02 38.69 -19.12
N ARG A 804 -12.31 39.82 -18.92
CA ARG A 804 -11.60 40.11 -17.66
C ARG A 804 -12.55 40.24 -16.45
N ALA A 805 -13.80 40.62 -16.67
CA ALA A 805 -14.84 40.77 -15.65
C ALA A 805 -15.68 39.51 -15.39
N LEU A 806 -15.48 38.41 -16.15
CA LEU A 806 -16.14 37.13 -15.87
C LEU A 806 -15.78 36.63 -14.46
N PRO A 807 -16.73 36.05 -13.70
CA PRO A 807 -16.41 35.38 -12.44
C PRO A 807 -15.50 34.16 -12.67
N ASP A 808 -14.85 33.69 -11.61
CA ASP A 808 -14.16 32.39 -11.65
C ASP A 808 -15.19 31.27 -11.86
N VAL A 809 -14.79 30.22 -12.60
CA VAL A 809 -15.68 29.15 -13.03
C VAL A 809 -15.33 27.83 -12.35
N GLN A 810 -16.36 27.03 -12.06
CA GLN A 810 -16.18 25.71 -11.47
C GLN A 810 -15.91 24.68 -12.57
N VAL A 811 -14.86 23.88 -12.38
CA VAL A 811 -14.42 22.85 -13.32
C VAL A 811 -14.27 21.51 -12.63
N VAL A 812 -14.83 20.45 -13.24
CA VAL A 812 -14.80 19.06 -12.74
C VAL A 812 -14.33 18.15 -13.88
N GLU A 813 -13.40 17.23 -13.60
CA GLU A 813 -12.93 16.24 -14.59
C GLU A 813 -13.48 14.84 -14.26
N ILE A 814 -14.20 14.24 -15.21
CA ILE A 814 -14.48 12.81 -15.21
C ILE A 814 -13.27 12.12 -15.84
N GLN A 815 -12.38 11.65 -14.97
CA GLN A 815 -11.10 11.06 -15.33
C GLN A 815 -11.30 9.64 -15.85
N ARG A 816 -11.11 9.44 -17.15
CA ARG A 816 -11.26 8.16 -17.87
C ARG A 816 -10.22 8.08 -18.98
N GLY A 817 -9.26 7.17 -18.80
CA GLY A 817 -8.00 7.17 -19.53
C GLY A 817 -6.96 7.98 -18.76
N ASN A 818 -6.47 9.05 -19.38
CA ASN A 818 -5.29 9.77 -18.90
C ASN A 818 -5.67 11.15 -18.36
N LEU A 819 -5.40 11.40 -17.07
CA LEU A 819 -5.63 12.65 -16.33
C LEU A 819 -5.28 13.94 -17.09
N ILE A 820 -5.98 15.03 -16.78
CA ILE A 820 -5.65 16.41 -17.19
C ILE A 820 -5.50 17.32 -15.95
N LEU A 821 -6.40 17.23 -14.98
CA LEU A 821 -6.37 18.03 -13.75
C LEU A 821 -5.84 17.20 -12.57
N PRO A 822 -4.91 17.71 -11.74
CA PRO A 822 -4.38 16.96 -10.59
C PRO A 822 -5.50 16.40 -9.69
N PRO A 823 -5.47 15.11 -9.29
CA PRO A 823 -6.58 14.44 -8.60
C PRO A 823 -6.76 14.86 -7.12
N ILE A 824 -6.07 15.92 -6.70
CA ILE A 824 -5.98 16.45 -5.34
C ILE A 824 -7.34 16.99 -4.84
N GLN A 825 -8.24 17.41 -5.74
CA GLN A 825 -9.60 17.85 -5.40
C GLN A 825 -10.65 17.44 -6.45
N GLU A 826 -11.93 17.34 -6.03
CA GLU A 826 -13.08 16.92 -6.87
C GLU A 826 -13.47 17.99 -7.88
N ALA A 827 -13.43 19.26 -7.46
CA ALA A 827 -13.77 20.42 -8.27
C ALA A 827 -12.74 21.52 -8.07
N TRP A 828 -12.43 22.25 -9.14
CA TRP A 828 -11.54 23.40 -9.17
C TRP A 828 -12.37 24.67 -9.37
N GLN A 829 -12.07 25.74 -8.63
CA GLN A 829 -12.55 27.09 -8.92
C GLN A 829 -11.39 27.86 -9.55
N ILE A 830 -11.52 28.27 -10.82
CA ILE A 830 -10.41 28.86 -11.58
C ILE A 830 -10.84 30.04 -12.44
N PRO A 831 -9.96 31.04 -12.66
CA PRO A 831 -10.29 32.18 -13.50
C PRO A 831 -10.39 31.78 -14.97
N ALA A 832 -11.39 32.34 -15.65
CA ALA A 832 -11.41 32.43 -17.10
C ALA A 832 -10.55 33.64 -17.53
N VAL A 833 -9.41 33.38 -18.17
CA VAL A 833 -8.39 34.38 -18.49
C VAL A 833 -8.48 34.78 -19.97
N PRO A 834 -8.54 36.07 -20.33
CA PRO A 834 -8.46 36.49 -21.72
C PRO A 834 -7.11 36.11 -22.34
N ALA A 835 -7.09 35.60 -23.57
CA ALA A 835 -5.85 35.18 -24.23
C ALA A 835 -4.79 36.30 -24.37
N GLN A 836 -5.22 37.57 -24.38
CA GLN A 836 -4.36 38.76 -24.34
C GLN A 836 -3.57 38.89 -23.01
N GLU A 837 -4.18 38.55 -21.87
CA GLU A 837 -3.50 38.58 -20.56
C GLU A 837 -2.57 37.39 -20.39
N TRP A 838 -3.01 36.18 -20.78
CA TRP A 838 -2.18 34.98 -20.81
C TRP A 838 -0.91 35.12 -21.67
N ALA A 839 -1.01 35.81 -22.81
CA ALA A 839 0.14 36.12 -23.66
C ALA A 839 1.13 37.12 -23.02
N ALA A 840 0.68 37.90 -22.03
CA ALA A 840 1.48 38.90 -21.32
C ALA A 840 2.05 38.40 -19.97
N TRP A 841 1.64 37.22 -19.49
CA TRP A 841 2.19 36.60 -18.28
C TRP A 841 3.69 36.29 -18.42
N THR A 842 4.42 36.46 -17.32
CA THR A 842 5.83 36.08 -17.20
C THR A 842 6.01 34.56 -17.24
N MET A 843 7.25 34.10 -17.48
CA MET A 843 7.58 32.67 -17.47
C MET A 843 7.32 31.99 -16.12
N GLU A 844 7.34 32.74 -15.02
CA GLU A 844 7.15 32.23 -13.66
C GLU A 844 5.67 32.01 -13.37
N GLU A 845 4.83 33.03 -13.59
CA GLU A 845 3.35 32.96 -13.49
C GLU A 845 2.73 31.85 -14.37
N LYS A 846 3.41 31.49 -15.47
CA LYS A 846 2.98 30.46 -16.42
C LYS A 846 3.32 29.02 -16.01
N ARG A 847 4.21 28.82 -15.03
CA ARG A 847 4.93 27.54 -14.86
C ARG A 847 4.96 26.98 -13.44
N THR A 848 4.71 27.77 -12.40
CA THR A 848 4.75 27.26 -11.02
C THR A 848 3.38 26.70 -10.58
N GLY A 849 3.42 25.66 -9.74
CA GLY A 849 2.24 25.11 -9.07
C GLY A 849 1.33 24.20 -9.90
N ILE A 850 0.17 23.90 -9.33
CA ILE A 850 -0.79 22.88 -9.81
C ILE A 850 -2.12 23.46 -10.34
N ALA A 851 -2.39 24.75 -10.10
CA ALA A 851 -3.67 25.38 -10.40
C ALA A 851 -3.92 25.46 -11.92
N PRO A 852 -4.94 24.77 -12.46
CA PRO A 852 -5.26 24.83 -13.89
C PRO A 852 -5.82 26.20 -14.26
N HIS A 853 -5.74 26.57 -15.54
CA HIS A 853 -6.23 27.85 -16.04
C HIS A 853 -6.95 27.69 -17.39
N LEU A 854 -8.05 28.43 -17.56
CA LEU A 854 -8.78 28.47 -18.82
C LEU A 854 -8.37 29.73 -19.59
N VAL A 855 -7.86 29.54 -20.80
CA VAL A 855 -7.56 30.64 -21.72
C VAL A 855 -8.73 30.79 -22.67
N VAL A 856 -9.49 31.88 -22.54
CA VAL A 856 -10.60 32.19 -23.47
C VAL A 856 -10.04 32.99 -24.64
N VAL A 857 -10.13 32.42 -25.84
CA VAL A 857 -9.76 33.09 -27.09
C VAL A 857 -10.89 34.05 -27.50
N PRO A 858 -10.60 35.30 -27.88
CA PRO A 858 -11.59 36.28 -28.34
C PRO A 858 -12.15 35.91 -29.73
N LEU A 859 -13.39 36.32 -30.01
CA LEU A 859 -14.08 36.10 -31.29
C LEU A 859 -13.37 36.82 -32.45
N HIS A 860 -12.92 38.06 -32.23
CA HIS A 860 -12.36 38.95 -33.26
C HIS A 860 -10.82 38.92 -33.34
N GLY A 861 -10.17 37.99 -32.64
CA GLY A 861 -8.71 37.97 -32.51
C GLY A 861 -8.15 38.99 -31.50
N LEU A 862 -6.84 39.25 -31.58
CA LEU A 862 -6.11 40.02 -30.57
C LEU A 862 -6.30 41.54 -30.73
N VAL A 863 -6.47 42.23 -29.60
CA VAL A 863 -6.42 43.70 -29.55
C VAL A 863 -4.95 44.16 -29.67
N PRO A 864 -4.62 45.20 -30.46
CA PRO A 864 -3.29 45.80 -30.47
C PRO A 864 -2.85 46.31 -29.09
N GLU A 865 -1.56 46.17 -28.76
CA GLU A 865 -1.03 46.63 -27.46
C GLU A 865 -1.23 48.14 -27.21
N GLU A 866 -1.17 48.96 -28.26
CA GLU A 866 -1.31 50.42 -28.14
C GLU A 866 -2.75 50.81 -27.77
N SER A 867 -3.74 50.14 -28.38
CA SER A 867 -5.14 50.20 -27.94
C SER A 867 -5.26 49.78 -26.48
N LEU A 868 -4.77 48.61 -26.08
CA LEU A 868 -4.86 48.13 -24.70
C LEU A 868 -4.17 49.07 -23.69
N LYS A 869 -3.08 49.74 -24.06
CA LYS A 869 -2.43 50.79 -23.23
C LYS A 869 -3.34 52.01 -23.10
N ALA A 870 -4.03 52.43 -24.17
CA ALA A 870 -5.04 53.49 -24.11
C ALA A 870 -6.29 53.08 -23.31
N THR A 871 -6.80 51.84 -23.44
CA THR A 871 -7.92 51.33 -22.65
C THR A 871 -7.56 51.29 -21.16
N ARG A 872 -6.36 50.80 -20.81
CA ARG A 872 -5.82 50.79 -19.44
C ARG A 872 -5.60 52.20 -18.87
N ALA A 873 -5.36 53.21 -19.72
CA ALA A 873 -5.23 54.61 -19.31
C ALA A 873 -6.57 55.38 -19.26
N ARG A 874 -7.64 54.85 -19.89
CA ARG A 874 -9.00 55.40 -19.86
C ARG A 874 -9.91 54.72 -18.83
N GLY A 875 -9.57 53.50 -18.40
CA GLY A 875 -10.31 52.71 -17.41
C GLY A 875 -10.03 53.14 -15.97
N VAL A 876 -11.11 53.25 -15.19
CA VAL A 876 -11.14 53.68 -13.78
C VAL A 876 -10.22 52.83 -12.88
N GLU A 877 -9.68 53.43 -11.80
CA GLU A 877 -8.92 52.73 -10.73
C GLU A 877 -9.68 51.54 -10.10
N ALA A 878 -11.00 51.50 -10.25
CA ALA A 878 -11.86 50.44 -9.76
C ALA A 878 -11.92 49.24 -10.73
N PHE A 879 -10.88 48.41 -10.77
CA PHE A 879 -10.97 46.94 -10.93
C PHE A 879 -9.63 46.30 -10.56
N ALA A 880 -9.60 45.61 -9.42
CA ALA A 880 -8.39 45.08 -8.81
C ALA A 880 -7.52 44.23 -9.75
N LYS A 881 -6.23 44.13 -9.44
CA LYS A 881 -5.39 43.06 -10.00
C LYS A 881 -6.03 41.72 -9.62
N ARG A 882 -6.44 40.91 -10.60
CA ARG A 882 -6.55 39.46 -10.35
C ARG A 882 -5.14 39.01 -9.94
N PRO A 883 -4.95 38.35 -8.78
CA PRO A 883 -3.67 37.75 -8.47
C PRO A 883 -3.37 36.66 -9.52
N PRO A 884 -2.09 36.30 -9.74
CA PRO A 884 -1.77 35.05 -10.41
C PRO A 884 -2.44 33.87 -9.64
N PRO A 885 -2.70 32.73 -10.31
CA PRO A 885 -3.30 31.58 -9.65
C PRO A 885 -2.50 31.16 -8.41
N LEU A 886 -3.19 30.75 -7.34
CA LEU A 886 -2.60 30.51 -6.02
C LEU A 886 -1.38 29.56 -6.10
N GLY A 887 -0.22 30.09 -5.71
CA GLY A 887 1.07 29.40 -5.79
C GLY A 887 2.31 30.28 -5.58
N SER A 888 2.17 31.62 -5.58
CA SER A 888 3.30 32.56 -5.51
C SER A 888 3.70 33.02 -4.09
N GLU A 889 3.16 32.43 -3.02
CA GLU A 889 3.57 32.75 -1.65
C GLU A 889 4.56 31.71 -1.10
N SER A 890 5.80 32.15 -0.88
CA SER A 890 6.81 31.38 -0.17
C SER A 890 6.43 31.24 1.31
N ALA A 891 6.61 30.03 1.84
CA ALA A 891 6.01 29.58 3.09
C ALA A 891 6.16 30.54 4.30
N THR A 892 5.03 30.98 4.84
CA THR A 892 4.86 31.23 6.29
C THR A 892 3.52 30.65 6.76
N ASN A 893 3.43 30.31 8.05
CA ASN A 893 2.35 29.46 8.58
C ASN A 893 0.96 30.13 8.53
N ALA A 894 0.06 29.60 7.71
CA ALA A 894 -1.39 29.78 7.82
C ALA A 894 -2.07 28.41 7.82
N ALA A 895 -2.98 28.17 8.78
CA ALA A 895 -3.82 26.97 8.79
C ALA A 895 -4.99 27.14 7.80
N PRO A 896 -5.51 26.06 7.19
CA PRO A 896 -6.61 26.17 6.24
C PRO A 896 -7.92 26.58 6.95
N ASP A 897 -8.45 27.75 6.60
CA ASP A 897 -9.78 28.17 7.03
C ASP A 897 -10.85 27.30 6.37
N VAL A 898 -11.48 26.43 7.16
CA VAL A 898 -12.53 25.52 6.69
C VAL A 898 -13.81 26.31 6.44
N ILE A 899 -14.10 26.61 5.17
CA ILE A 899 -15.39 27.15 4.73
C ILE A 899 -16.48 26.12 5.05
N LYS A 900 -17.23 26.35 6.13
CA LYS A 900 -18.39 25.54 6.50
C LYS A 900 -19.54 25.76 5.52
N LEU A 901 -19.75 24.80 4.62
CA LEU A 901 -21.03 24.66 3.92
C LEU A 901 -22.09 24.16 4.91
N ASN A 902 -23.12 24.97 5.16
CA ASN A 902 -24.26 24.56 5.97
C ASN A 902 -25.06 23.47 5.24
N LEU A 903 -25.13 22.28 5.85
CA LEU A 903 -25.99 21.18 5.42
C LEU A 903 -27.07 20.93 6.47
N GLU A 904 -28.11 21.76 6.47
CA GLU A 904 -29.36 21.44 7.17
C GLU A 904 -30.22 20.56 6.25
N GLY A 905 -30.23 19.26 6.53
CA GLY A 905 -30.92 18.23 5.74
C GLY A 905 -30.94 16.91 6.51
N SER A 906 -31.97 16.73 7.35
CA SER A 906 -31.99 15.73 8.41
C SER A 906 -31.91 14.27 7.95
N TRP A 907 -31.03 13.50 8.59
CA TRP A 907 -31.19 12.05 8.81
C TRP A 907 -31.19 11.77 10.32
N PRO A 908 -31.86 10.71 10.82
CA PRO A 908 -32.01 10.51 12.27
C PRO A 908 -30.75 9.93 12.93
N GLU A 909 -30.15 10.65 13.89
CA GLU A 909 -29.17 10.08 14.82
C GLU A 909 -29.84 9.12 15.81
N ALA A 910 -29.27 7.93 16.02
CA ALA A 910 -29.57 7.09 17.18
C ALA A 910 -28.30 6.39 17.70
N ALA A 911 -27.86 6.77 18.90
CA ALA A 911 -26.77 6.17 19.71
C ALA A 911 -25.40 5.99 18.99
N PHE A 912 -24.32 6.70 19.37
CA PHE A 912 -23.82 6.82 20.74
C PHE A 912 -23.04 8.13 20.92
N ARG A 913 -23.24 8.85 22.05
CA ARG A 913 -22.41 10.01 22.44
C ARG A 913 -21.53 9.68 23.64
N ALA A 914 -20.22 9.67 23.43
CA ALA A 914 -19.24 9.82 24.51
C ALA A 914 -18.62 11.23 24.43
N LYS A 915 -18.75 12.02 25.51
CA LYS A 915 -18.07 13.32 25.63
C LYS A 915 -16.63 13.09 26.12
N ASN A 916 -15.66 13.87 25.64
CA ASN A 916 -14.57 14.38 26.48
C ASN A 916 -13.88 15.63 25.90
N THR A 917 -14.38 16.78 26.33
CA THR A 917 -13.60 18.02 26.53
C THR A 917 -12.71 17.86 27.77
N ARG A 918 -11.58 18.55 27.98
CA ARG A 918 -10.95 19.71 27.29
C ARG A 918 -9.49 19.87 27.77
N GLN A 919 -8.70 20.63 27.00
CA GLN A 919 -7.61 21.55 27.39
C GLN A 919 -6.62 21.23 28.53
N SER A 920 -5.34 21.45 28.22
CA SER A 920 -4.19 21.41 29.12
C SER A 920 -3.97 22.69 29.95
N SER A 921 -3.59 22.56 31.22
CA SER A 921 -2.62 23.41 31.95
C SER A 921 -2.20 22.75 33.28
N PRO A 922 -1.05 23.09 33.89
CA PRO A 922 -0.41 22.23 34.91
C PRO A 922 -0.47 22.73 36.38
N ALA A 923 -0.05 21.81 37.27
CA ALA A 923 0.59 22.00 38.59
C ALA A 923 -0.22 21.77 39.91
N ALA A 924 0.52 21.24 40.89
CA ALA A 924 0.35 21.35 42.36
C ALA A 924 -0.80 20.61 43.11
N THR A 925 -0.52 19.34 43.45
CA THR A 925 -0.60 18.74 44.83
C THR A 925 -1.90 18.59 45.66
N THR A 926 -1.89 17.50 46.44
CA THR A 926 -2.59 17.19 47.72
C THR A 926 -4.08 16.77 47.77
N ASN A 927 -4.26 15.48 48.10
CA ASN A 927 -5.33 14.75 48.79
C ASN A 927 -6.56 15.51 49.33
N ALA A 928 -7.77 15.04 48.99
CA ALA A 928 -8.79 14.52 49.93
C ALA A 928 -10.03 13.96 49.20
N ALA A 929 -10.82 13.13 49.90
CA ALA A 929 -12.17 12.63 49.54
C ALA A 929 -12.90 12.24 50.85
N PRO A 930 -14.21 11.88 50.87
CA PRO A 930 -15.23 11.89 49.82
C PRO A 930 -16.52 12.67 50.22
N GLU A 931 -17.59 12.64 49.41
CA GLU A 931 -18.98 12.23 49.78
C GLU A 931 -20.01 12.50 48.66
N VAL A 932 -21.20 11.88 48.75
CA VAL A 932 -22.31 11.91 47.77
C VAL A 932 -23.66 11.79 48.52
N PRO A 933 -24.73 12.52 48.14
CA PRO A 933 -26.00 11.79 47.91
C PRO A 933 -26.96 12.40 46.85
N ALA A 934 -27.60 11.49 46.09
CA ALA A 934 -29.01 11.52 45.65
C ALA A 934 -29.57 12.69 44.79
N ALA A 935 -30.85 12.69 44.37
CA ALA A 935 -31.60 11.75 43.49
C ALA A 935 -33.04 12.28 43.30
N GLU A 936 -33.68 12.12 42.12
CA GLU A 936 -35.16 12.14 42.00
C GLU A 936 -35.68 11.56 40.66
N ALA A 937 -37.02 11.48 40.49
CA ALA A 937 -37.72 10.51 39.62
C ALA A 937 -38.82 11.15 38.69
N PRO A 938 -39.43 10.39 37.74
CA PRO A 938 -40.27 10.94 36.65
C PRO A 938 -41.78 10.60 36.71
N PRO A 939 -42.60 11.25 35.85
CA PRO A 939 -43.83 10.71 35.23
C PRO A 939 -43.60 10.39 33.72
N SER A 940 -44.16 9.35 33.05
CA SER A 940 -45.55 8.86 32.88
C SER A 940 -46.40 9.73 31.91
N LEU A 941 -47.28 9.22 31.02
CA LEU A 941 -47.84 7.87 30.78
C LEU A 941 -48.58 7.82 29.40
N GLU A 942 -49.24 6.69 29.07
CA GLU A 942 -50.28 6.44 28.01
C GLU A 942 -49.84 6.28 26.53
N ALA A 943 -50.57 5.60 25.61
CA ALA A 943 -51.43 4.39 25.68
C ALA A 943 -51.71 3.87 24.23
N SER A 944 -52.10 2.59 24.04
CA SER A 944 -52.36 1.96 22.72
C SER A 944 -53.86 1.71 22.44
N PRO A 945 -54.24 1.28 21.21
CA PRO A 945 -54.54 -0.15 21.00
C PRO A 945 -54.14 -0.76 19.64
N GLN A 946 -54.36 -2.08 19.49
CA GLN A 946 -54.05 -2.98 18.36
C GLN A 946 -55.28 -3.14 17.39
N GLN A 947 -55.36 -3.94 16.30
CA GLN A 947 -55.16 -5.41 16.15
C GLN A 947 -55.28 -5.96 14.67
N PHE A 948 -54.69 -7.15 14.42
CA PHE A 948 -55.00 -8.25 13.44
C PHE A 948 -55.15 -8.02 11.90
N ALA A 949 -55.23 -9.05 11.02
CA ALA A 949 -54.30 -10.17 10.68
C ALA A 949 -54.78 -11.04 9.45
N THR A 950 -53.86 -11.40 8.52
CA THR A 950 -53.65 -12.60 7.58
C THR A 950 -54.78 -13.63 7.20
N PRO A 951 -54.58 -14.68 6.32
CA PRO A 951 -54.08 -14.79 4.91
C PRO A 951 -54.92 -15.76 3.96
N ALA A 952 -54.33 -16.26 2.82
CA ALA A 952 -54.74 -17.40 1.91
C ALA A 952 -55.68 -17.13 0.69
N ALA A 953 -55.79 -17.92 -0.42
CA ALA A 953 -54.87 -18.84 -1.19
C ALA A 953 -55.45 -19.32 -2.58
N SER A 954 -54.57 -19.62 -3.57
CA SER A 954 -54.63 -20.61 -4.73
C SER A 954 -55.85 -20.80 -5.70
N THR A 955 -55.61 -20.96 -7.04
CA THR A 955 -55.88 -22.21 -7.88
C THR A 955 -55.81 -22.10 -9.44
N ASN A 956 -55.31 -23.19 -10.09
CA ASN A 956 -55.70 -23.86 -11.38
C ASN A 956 -55.46 -23.30 -12.84
N ALA A 957 -55.41 -24.25 -13.80
CA ALA A 957 -55.23 -24.19 -15.29
C ALA A 957 -55.62 -25.57 -15.92
N PRO A 958 -55.46 -25.93 -17.23
CA PRO A 958 -55.22 -25.19 -18.49
C PRO A 958 -56.48 -25.19 -19.43
N PRO A 959 -56.69 -25.92 -20.60
CA PRO A 959 -55.94 -26.87 -21.47
C PRO A 959 -56.03 -26.63 -23.03
N GLU A 960 -55.67 -27.67 -23.83
CA GLU A 960 -55.96 -27.98 -25.28
C GLU A 960 -55.16 -27.38 -26.48
N ALA A 961 -55.06 -28.20 -27.55
CA ALA A 961 -54.38 -28.04 -28.86
C ALA A 961 -55.01 -29.05 -29.88
N PRO A 962 -54.74 -29.03 -31.21
CA PRO A 962 -53.47 -29.50 -31.84
C PRO A 962 -53.12 -28.64 -33.11
N ALA A 963 -52.39 -28.99 -34.19
CA ALA A 963 -51.65 -30.16 -34.72
C ALA A 963 -50.49 -29.60 -35.63
N THR A 964 -49.89 -30.13 -36.72
CA THR A 964 -49.81 -31.37 -37.57
C THR A 964 -48.63 -31.12 -38.56
N THR A 965 -47.87 -32.03 -39.20
CA THR A 965 -47.45 -33.44 -39.04
C THR A 965 -46.41 -33.76 -40.13
N ASN A 966 -45.23 -34.33 -39.79
CA ASN A 966 -44.35 -35.26 -40.56
C ASN A 966 -42.90 -35.14 -40.01
N ALA A 967 -42.01 -36.13 -39.89
CA ALA A 967 -41.92 -37.60 -40.08
C ALA A 967 -40.49 -37.87 -40.62
N ALA A 968 -39.75 -38.83 -40.05
CA ALA A 968 -38.32 -39.12 -40.35
C ALA A 968 -38.17 -40.28 -41.39
N PRO A 969 -36.99 -40.90 -41.72
CA PRO A 969 -35.94 -41.40 -40.78
C PRO A 969 -34.46 -41.48 -41.29
N ALA A 970 -33.59 -42.02 -40.41
CA ALA A 970 -32.42 -42.91 -40.66
C ALA A 970 -31.00 -42.37 -41.03
N GLU A 971 -30.02 -43.15 -40.55
CA GLU A 971 -28.56 -43.19 -40.82
C GLU A 971 -28.25 -43.96 -42.16
N PRO A 972 -26.99 -44.13 -42.67
CA PRO A 972 -25.67 -43.90 -42.05
C PRO A 972 -24.59 -43.20 -42.94
N ALA A 973 -23.33 -43.22 -42.49
CA ALA A 973 -22.15 -42.59 -43.12
C ALA A 973 -21.48 -43.43 -44.24
N PRO A 974 -20.51 -42.83 -44.96
CA PRO A 974 -19.35 -43.58 -45.47
C PRO A 974 -17.98 -42.91 -45.19
N VAL A 975 -16.92 -43.73 -45.16
CA VAL A 975 -15.49 -43.34 -45.04
C VAL A 975 -14.73 -43.75 -46.31
N PRO A 976 -13.94 -42.84 -46.91
CA PRO A 976 -12.56 -43.16 -47.35
C PRO A 976 -11.61 -41.93 -47.15
N ILE A 977 -10.26 -41.97 -47.24
CA ILE A 977 -9.29 -43.02 -47.57
C ILE A 977 -7.94 -42.79 -46.80
N TRP A 978 -6.87 -43.49 -47.18
CA TRP A 978 -5.48 -43.43 -46.62
C TRP A 978 -4.59 -42.43 -47.43
N GLN A 979 -3.27 -42.23 -47.30
CA GLN A 979 -2.20 -42.99 -46.62
C GLN A 979 -0.93 -42.13 -46.34
N ALA A 980 -0.09 -42.66 -45.44
CA ALA A 980 1.27 -42.28 -44.99
C ALA A 980 2.23 -41.45 -45.89
N LEU A 981 3.15 -40.74 -45.19
CA LEU A 981 4.58 -40.88 -45.43
C LEU A 981 5.38 -40.65 -44.13
N GLU A 982 6.03 -41.70 -43.63
CA GLU A 982 7.09 -41.61 -42.61
C GLU A 982 8.46 -41.53 -43.28
N LEU A 983 9.43 -40.82 -42.68
CA LEU A 983 10.72 -41.40 -42.25
C LEU A 983 11.68 -40.30 -41.73
N THR A 984 12.30 -40.58 -40.58
CA THR A 984 13.53 -39.97 -40.04
C THR A 984 14.77 -40.52 -40.80
N PRO A 985 16.02 -40.01 -40.63
CA PRO A 985 16.62 -39.36 -39.45
C PRO A 985 16.14 -37.94 -39.14
#